data_AF-A0A3D0Z961-F1
#
_entry.id   AF-A0A3D0Z961-F1
#
_cell.length_a   1.000
_cell.length_b   1.000
_cell.length_c   1.000
_cell.angle_alpha   90.00
_cell.angle_beta   90.00
_cell.angle_gamma   90.00
#
_symmetry.space_group_name_H-M   'P 1'
#
loop_
_entity.id
_entity.type
_entity.pdbx_description
1 polymer ?
#
loop_
_entity_poly.entity_id
_entity_poly.type
_entity_poly.pdbx_seq_one_letter_code
_entity_poly.pdbx_strand_id
1 'polypeptide(L)'
;IARTSWQCADPGLQYHTTINDWHTCPAGGEIRASNPCSEYMFLDDTACNLASINLAALYDKNTKTFDVEGYLHAIGIWTTILEISVVMAQFPSPSIAELSYQYRTLGLGYANLGTLLMIMGLAYDSEEGRAVAAALSALLSGEAYAQSARMAAELGPFLRYSENAEHMLRVIRNHRRAANNAGGAEYEGLRTIPHGIDPARCPAYLLEAAKASWDRALELGKAHGYRNAQVTAIAPTGTIGLLMDCDTTGVEPDFALVKFKKLAGGGYFKIINQSVPPALAALGYTPAQIEVIVAYATGRKTLSGAPGINPETLKAKGFTQEAVTAAEDAVKTSLNLEGVFNPWILGKDFVEKTLRIPESTWSLPGFSLLKHIGYTAQEINDAELYACGTMGLEGAPGLKKEHYPVFDTATPSGKNGSRSISWTAHIGMMAAVQPFISGAISKTINMPNASNYEDVKGAYLLAWKSCLKAVALYRDGSKLSQPLSTFAPGVDPLADTINKVERSLESPSTAIQERRKASIRGIRKPLPNRRKGYTQKAKIGGHSIFIRTGEYEDGSLGEIFFDMYKEGAAFRSLLNSFAIAVSLGLQYGVPLEEYVDAFTFSRFEPNGVVQGHDYVKMSTSVIDYIFRDLAISYLKRSDLGQIKPDDLLTTGTRNDTEQKRRAQDEKPAAGIKPQNPAPAGSAGNTRETSGALADTARNAAAGKSASGQKTAPMGYDNTPTGRPVSAIQAAAAESAPQPQPQVQVMEEPKAEQSEIMKIIQARIKGYEGDPCSSCGSFTLVRNGTCMKCDTCGSTTGCS
;
A
#
# COMPACT_ATOMS: atom_id res chain seq x y z
N ILE A 1 1.68 8.04 -18.96
CA ILE A 1 1.38 6.59 -19.08
C ILE A 1 2.71 5.82 -19.15
N ALA A 2 3.03 5.01 -20.17
CA ALA A 2 4.14 4.03 -20.09
C ALA A 2 5.47 4.52 -19.49
N ARG A 3 6.01 5.69 -19.88
CA ARG A 3 7.23 6.25 -19.24
C ARG A 3 7.02 6.58 -17.75
N THR A 4 5.86 7.13 -17.39
CA THR A 4 5.45 7.40 -16.01
C THR A 4 5.38 6.09 -15.21
N SER A 5 4.66 5.09 -15.72
CA SER A 5 4.49 3.80 -15.06
C SER A 5 5.81 3.02 -14.95
N TRP A 6 6.73 3.18 -15.90
CA TRP A 6 8.10 2.68 -15.82
C TRP A 6 8.93 3.37 -14.70
N GLN A 7 8.68 4.65 -14.45
CA GLN A 7 9.35 5.45 -13.42
C GLN A 7 8.80 5.23 -12.01
N CYS A 8 7.47 5.19 -11.84
CA CYS A 8 6.82 5.19 -10.52
C CYS A 8 5.79 4.06 -10.30
N ALA A 9 5.70 3.05 -11.17
CA ALA A 9 4.64 2.03 -11.21
C ALA A 9 3.21 2.56 -11.39
N ASP A 10 3.03 3.86 -11.62
CA ASP A 10 1.73 4.52 -11.76
C ASP A 10 1.65 5.42 -13.03
N PRO A 11 0.46 5.60 -13.61
CA PRO A 11 -0.82 4.98 -13.23
C PRO A 11 -0.95 3.54 -13.76
N GLY A 12 -1.76 2.72 -13.08
CA GLY A 12 -2.40 1.55 -13.69
C GLY A 12 -3.35 1.95 -14.83
N LEU A 13 -3.80 0.97 -15.64
CA LEU A 13 -4.75 1.22 -16.73
C LEU A 13 -6.03 0.40 -16.60
N GLN A 14 -7.15 1.02 -16.98
CA GLN A 14 -8.44 0.37 -17.18
C GLN A 14 -8.86 0.46 -18.65
N TYR A 15 -9.53 -0.58 -19.16
CA TYR A 15 -9.90 -0.72 -20.57
C TYR A 15 -11.40 -0.53 -20.74
N HIS A 16 -11.81 0.74 -20.79
CA HIS A 16 -13.20 1.23 -20.83
C HIS A 16 -14.13 0.48 -21.80
N THR A 17 -13.61 0.13 -22.99
CA THR A 17 -14.31 -0.69 -23.99
C THR A 17 -14.60 -2.10 -23.48
N THR A 18 -13.58 -2.82 -23.00
CA THR A 18 -13.73 -4.18 -22.46
C THR A 18 -14.65 -4.19 -21.24
N ILE A 19 -14.55 -3.19 -20.37
CA ILE A 19 -15.39 -3.08 -19.17
C ILE A 19 -16.88 -3.00 -19.57
N ASN A 20 -17.24 -2.08 -20.46
CA ASN A 20 -18.64 -1.83 -20.81
C ASN A 20 -19.21 -2.85 -21.81
N ASP A 21 -18.38 -3.48 -22.66
CA ASP A 21 -18.81 -4.62 -23.49
C ASP A 21 -19.34 -5.78 -22.62
N TRP A 22 -18.68 -6.03 -21.48
CA TRP A 22 -19.06 -7.06 -20.50
C TRP A 22 -20.01 -6.56 -19.39
N HIS A 23 -20.53 -5.32 -19.46
CA HIS A 23 -21.42 -4.80 -18.43
C HIS A 23 -22.82 -5.46 -18.50
N THR A 24 -23.30 -5.92 -17.35
CA THR A 24 -24.62 -6.53 -17.16
C THR A 24 -25.75 -5.52 -17.06
N CYS A 25 -25.48 -4.27 -16.62
CA CYS A 25 -26.52 -3.30 -16.27
C CYS A 25 -26.43 -1.91 -16.96
N PRO A 26 -26.18 -1.82 -18.28
CA PRO A 26 -25.94 -0.55 -18.96
C PRO A 26 -27.16 0.40 -19.02
N ALA A 27 -28.37 -0.05 -18.69
CA ALA A 27 -29.52 0.87 -18.54
C ALA A 27 -29.38 1.76 -17.29
N GLY A 28 -28.58 1.33 -16.29
CA GLY A 28 -28.22 2.14 -15.13
C GLY A 28 -27.15 3.19 -15.39
N GLY A 29 -26.41 3.08 -16.50
CA GLY A 29 -25.33 3.97 -16.88
C GLY A 29 -24.13 3.25 -17.49
N GLU A 30 -23.05 4.00 -17.69
CA GLU A 30 -21.76 3.48 -18.13
C GLU A 30 -20.83 3.31 -16.92
N ILE A 31 -20.05 2.23 -16.85
CA ILE A 31 -18.99 2.08 -15.85
C ILE A 31 -17.85 3.02 -16.23
N ARG A 32 -17.54 3.99 -15.35
CA ARG A 32 -16.55 5.06 -15.59
C ARG A 32 -15.19 4.81 -14.94
N ALA A 33 -15.20 4.19 -13.76
CA ALA A 33 -14.00 3.96 -12.95
C ALA A 33 -14.10 2.63 -12.20
N SER A 34 -12.95 2.15 -11.73
CA SER A 34 -12.85 1.04 -10.79
C SER A 34 -12.60 1.55 -9.36
N ASN A 35 -12.70 0.66 -8.38
CA ASN A 35 -12.21 0.89 -7.03
C ASN A 35 -10.66 0.98 -7.00
N PRO A 36 -10.03 1.39 -5.87
CA PRO A 36 -8.59 1.56 -5.78
C PRO A 36 -7.73 0.34 -6.11
N CYS A 37 -8.29 -0.88 -6.01
CA CYS A 37 -7.58 -2.13 -6.26
C CYS A 37 -7.85 -2.73 -7.67
N SER A 38 -8.67 -2.09 -8.49
CA SER A 38 -8.96 -2.44 -9.90
C SER A 38 -9.72 -3.76 -10.16
N GLU A 39 -10.36 -4.36 -9.15
CA GLU A 39 -11.22 -5.54 -9.28
C GLU A 39 -12.71 -5.25 -9.37
N TYR A 40 -13.19 -4.14 -8.82
CA TYR A 40 -14.62 -3.80 -8.81
C TYR A 40 -14.96 -2.90 -9.99
N MET A 41 -15.81 -3.40 -10.91
CA MET A 41 -16.16 -2.74 -12.16
C MET A 41 -17.67 -2.62 -12.25
N PHE A 42 -18.23 -1.60 -11.60
CA PHE A 42 -19.67 -1.34 -11.61
C PHE A 42 -19.96 0.17 -11.60
N LEU A 43 -21.23 0.55 -11.55
CA LEU A 43 -21.71 1.93 -11.60
C LEU A 43 -21.15 2.79 -10.45
N ASP A 44 -21.03 4.10 -10.68
CA ASP A 44 -20.63 5.05 -9.64
C ASP A 44 -21.59 4.98 -8.43
N ASP A 45 -21.09 5.29 -7.22
CA ASP A 45 -21.81 5.15 -5.95
C ASP A 45 -22.40 3.74 -5.68
N THR A 46 -21.69 2.66 -6.06
CA THR A 46 -22.01 1.28 -5.63
C THR A 46 -20.90 0.64 -4.79
N ALA A 47 -21.27 -0.33 -3.95
CA ALA A 47 -20.35 -1.03 -3.05
C ALA A 47 -20.31 -2.55 -3.31
N CYS A 48 -19.17 -3.16 -2.98
CA CYS A 48 -18.92 -4.58 -3.19
C CYS A 48 -18.78 -5.34 -1.86
N ASN A 49 -19.52 -6.42 -1.71
CA ASN A 49 -19.35 -7.36 -0.61
C ASN A 49 -18.38 -8.47 -1.08
N LEU A 50 -17.24 -8.61 -0.40
CA LEU A 50 -16.10 -9.44 -0.84
C LEU A 50 -15.89 -10.69 0.03
N ALA A 51 -15.55 -11.81 -0.61
CA ALA A 51 -15.05 -13.03 0.03
C ALA A 51 -14.04 -13.76 -0.87
N SER A 52 -13.29 -14.73 -0.36
CA SER A 52 -12.35 -15.51 -1.17
C SER A 52 -12.19 -16.95 -0.68
N ILE A 53 -12.22 -17.91 -1.61
CA ILE A 53 -12.02 -19.34 -1.34
C ILE A 53 -10.52 -19.71 -1.55
N ASN A 54 -9.90 -20.41 -0.60
CA ASN A 54 -8.55 -20.95 -0.76
C ASN A 54 -8.58 -22.19 -1.67
N LEU A 55 -8.08 -22.09 -2.91
CA LEU A 55 -8.14 -23.19 -3.89
C LEU A 55 -7.29 -24.40 -3.48
N ALA A 56 -6.15 -24.20 -2.81
CA ALA A 56 -5.27 -25.30 -2.42
C ALA A 56 -5.82 -26.15 -1.26
N ALA A 57 -6.85 -25.67 -0.55
CA ALA A 57 -7.58 -26.45 0.44
C ALA A 57 -8.57 -27.46 -0.19
N LEU A 58 -8.87 -27.30 -1.48
CA LEU A 58 -9.79 -28.14 -2.26
C LEU A 58 -9.03 -29.09 -3.22
N TYR A 59 -7.78 -29.42 -2.91
CA TYR A 59 -6.95 -30.30 -3.74
C TYR A 59 -6.30 -31.41 -2.91
N ASP A 60 -6.66 -32.66 -3.22
CA ASP A 60 -6.04 -33.83 -2.59
C ASP A 60 -4.71 -34.15 -3.31
N LYS A 61 -3.62 -34.00 -2.55
CA LYS A 61 -2.23 -34.18 -3.00
C LYS A 61 -1.87 -35.65 -3.25
N ASN A 62 -2.67 -36.60 -2.74
CA ASN A 62 -2.45 -38.04 -2.88
C ASN A 62 -3.10 -38.58 -4.17
N THR A 63 -4.37 -38.24 -4.39
CA THR A 63 -5.11 -38.60 -5.62
C THR A 63 -4.76 -37.69 -6.80
N LYS A 64 -4.20 -36.51 -6.54
CA LYS A 64 -3.94 -35.42 -7.49
C LYS A 64 -5.20 -34.84 -8.13
N THR A 65 -6.33 -34.86 -7.42
CA THR A 65 -7.64 -34.37 -7.89
C THR A 65 -8.09 -33.11 -7.15
N PHE A 66 -8.69 -32.17 -7.88
CA PHE A 66 -9.39 -31.02 -7.31
C PHE A 66 -10.84 -31.38 -6.98
N ASP A 67 -11.32 -31.01 -5.80
CA ASP A 67 -12.69 -31.24 -5.33
C ASP A 67 -13.66 -30.23 -5.95
N VAL A 68 -14.22 -30.62 -7.10
CA VAL A 68 -15.22 -29.82 -7.82
C VAL A 68 -16.54 -29.72 -7.05
N GLU A 69 -16.96 -30.77 -6.35
CA GLU A 69 -18.26 -30.78 -5.66
C GLU A 69 -18.23 -29.89 -4.41
N GLY A 70 -17.17 -30.02 -3.59
CA GLY A 70 -16.92 -29.12 -2.46
C GLY A 70 -16.70 -27.68 -2.89
N TYR A 71 -16.06 -27.43 -4.04
CA TYR A 71 -15.91 -26.08 -4.59
C TYR A 71 -17.26 -25.48 -5.01
N LEU A 72 -18.07 -26.20 -5.79
CA LEU A 72 -19.41 -25.76 -6.19
C LEU A 72 -20.32 -25.51 -4.97
N HIS A 73 -20.25 -26.37 -3.96
CA HIS A 73 -20.99 -26.20 -2.71
C HIS A 73 -20.53 -24.96 -1.93
N ALA A 74 -19.21 -24.74 -1.81
CA ALA A 74 -18.64 -23.55 -1.18
C ALA A 74 -19.02 -22.26 -1.93
N ILE A 75 -19.04 -22.27 -3.27
CA ILE A 75 -19.49 -21.15 -4.09
C ILE A 75 -20.97 -20.83 -3.80
N GLY A 76 -21.84 -21.84 -3.75
CA GLY A 76 -23.26 -21.66 -3.44
C GLY A 76 -23.48 -21.06 -2.04
N ILE A 77 -22.78 -21.57 -1.03
CA ILE A 77 -22.82 -21.03 0.35
C ILE A 77 -22.32 -19.58 0.39
N TRP A 78 -21.11 -19.30 -0.13
CA TRP A 78 -20.52 -17.97 -0.05
C TRP A 78 -21.28 -16.91 -0.87
N THR A 79 -21.83 -17.28 -2.03
CA THR A 79 -22.72 -16.38 -2.79
C THR A 79 -23.95 -15.98 -1.95
N THR A 80 -24.52 -16.93 -1.21
CA THR A 80 -25.69 -16.70 -0.33
C THR A 80 -25.31 -15.83 0.88
N ILE A 81 -24.16 -16.09 1.52
CA ILE A 81 -23.64 -15.27 2.62
C ILE A 81 -23.38 -13.82 2.15
N LEU A 82 -22.81 -13.64 0.96
CA LEU A 82 -22.55 -12.32 0.40
C LEU A 82 -23.86 -11.56 0.09
N GLU A 83 -24.87 -12.21 -0.52
CA GLU A 83 -26.21 -11.62 -0.73
C GLU A 83 -26.91 -11.23 0.59
N ILE A 84 -26.78 -12.03 1.65
CA ILE A 84 -27.27 -11.67 2.99
C ILE A 84 -26.51 -10.45 3.52
N SER A 85 -25.19 -10.39 3.32
CA SER A 85 -24.38 -9.26 3.80
C SER A 85 -24.71 -7.93 3.13
N VAL A 86 -25.29 -7.92 1.91
CA VAL A 86 -25.78 -6.69 1.24
C VAL A 86 -26.88 -6.00 2.07
N VAL A 87 -27.75 -6.75 2.75
CA VAL A 87 -28.82 -6.17 3.59
C VAL A 87 -28.40 -5.92 5.05
N MET A 88 -27.23 -6.40 5.46
CA MET A 88 -26.65 -6.14 6.79
C MET A 88 -25.65 -4.98 6.79
N ALA A 89 -25.16 -4.57 5.62
CA ALA A 89 -24.14 -3.55 5.48
C ALA A 89 -24.62 -2.15 5.90
N GLN A 90 -23.72 -1.39 6.55
CA GLN A 90 -23.90 0.04 6.81
C GLN A 90 -23.05 0.82 5.81
N PHE A 91 -23.66 1.79 5.13
CA PHE A 91 -23.03 2.52 4.03
C PHE A 91 -22.77 3.99 4.42
N PRO A 92 -21.68 4.61 3.91
CA PRO A 92 -21.27 5.96 4.32
C PRO A 92 -22.09 7.08 3.66
N SER A 93 -22.89 6.80 2.63
CA SER A 93 -23.82 7.74 2.00
C SER A 93 -25.17 7.08 1.69
N PRO A 94 -26.26 7.87 1.58
CA PRO A 94 -27.56 7.37 1.12
C PRO A 94 -27.52 6.83 -0.32
N SER A 95 -26.75 7.45 -1.23
CA SER A 95 -26.62 7.01 -2.62
C SER A 95 -26.01 5.61 -2.71
N ILE A 96 -24.95 5.35 -1.94
CA ILE A 96 -24.30 4.04 -1.89
C ILE A 96 -25.23 2.99 -1.26
N ALA A 97 -26.00 3.35 -0.23
CA ALA A 97 -27.00 2.45 0.35
C ALA A 97 -28.09 2.06 -0.66
N GLU A 98 -28.64 3.05 -1.37
CA GLU A 98 -29.69 2.83 -2.35
C GLU A 98 -29.20 2.00 -3.54
N LEU A 99 -28.13 2.41 -4.23
CA LEU A 99 -27.68 1.74 -5.44
C LEU A 99 -27.13 0.33 -5.15
N SER A 100 -26.45 0.13 -4.01
CA SER A 100 -26.00 -1.21 -3.60
C SER A 100 -27.19 -2.14 -3.30
N TYR A 101 -28.28 -1.63 -2.72
CA TYR A 101 -29.51 -2.41 -2.56
C TYR A 101 -30.24 -2.67 -3.89
N GLN A 102 -30.21 -1.71 -4.82
CA GLN A 102 -30.87 -1.81 -6.14
C GLN A 102 -30.19 -2.83 -7.08
N TYR A 103 -28.86 -2.90 -7.10
CA TYR A 103 -28.08 -3.77 -8.01
C TYR A 103 -27.44 -5.00 -7.34
N ARG A 104 -27.27 -4.99 -6.01
CA ARG A 104 -26.88 -6.16 -5.19
C ARG A 104 -25.57 -6.82 -5.64
N THR A 105 -24.55 -6.01 -5.89
CA THR A 105 -23.27 -6.46 -6.44
C THR A 105 -22.37 -7.15 -5.42
N LEU A 106 -21.96 -8.36 -5.73
CA LEU A 106 -21.03 -9.16 -4.93
C LEU A 106 -19.66 -9.25 -5.64
N GLY A 107 -18.64 -9.65 -4.89
CA GLY A 107 -17.31 -9.96 -5.38
C GLY A 107 -16.75 -11.18 -4.68
N LEU A 108 -17.31 -12.35 -4.97
CA LEU A 108 -16.70 -13.62 -4.61
C LEU A 108 -15.43 -13.83 -5.46
N GLY A 109 -14.33 -14.17 -4.82
CA GLY A 109 -13.06 -14.48 -5.46
C GLY A 109 -12.44 -15.77 -4.95
N TYR A 110 -11.16 -15.94 -5.23
CA TYR A 110 -10.35 -17.03 -4.70
C TYR A 110 -8.94 -16.56 -4.36
N ALA A 111 -8.19 -17.39 -3.64
CA ALA A 111 -6.78 -17.22 -3.34
C ALA A 111 -6.00 -18.51 -3.67
N ASN A 112 -4.67 -18.45 -3.55
CA ASN A 112 -3.77 -19.59 -3.59
C ASN A 112 -3.64 -20.29 -4.96
N LEU A 113 -3.96 -19.63 -6.07
CA LEU A 113 -3.93 -20.23 -7.42
C LEU A 113 -2.51 -20.64 -7.85
N GLY A 114 -1.50 -19.77 -7.69
CA GLY A 114 -0.12 -20.09 -8.06
C GLY A 114 0.40 -21.31 -7.29
N THR A 115 0.00 -21.43 -6.02
CA THR A 115 0.27 -22.57 -5.16
C THR A 115 -0.42 -23.85 -5.67
N LEU A 116 -1.68 -23.76 -6.06
CA LEU A 116 -2.42 -24.91 -6.61
C LEU A 116 -1.75 -25.45 -7.89
N LEU A 117 -1.39 -24.56 -8.82
CA LEU A 117 -0.68 -24.97 -10.04
C LEU A 117 0.67 -25.65 -9.71
N MET A 118 1.43 -25.08 -8.77
CA MET A 118 2.69 -25.67 -8.30
C MET A 118 2.50 -27.09 -7.74
N ILE A 119 1.52 -27.33 -6.85
CA ILE A 119 1.27 -28.67 -6.28
C ILE A 119 0.60 -29.65 -7.25
N MET A 120 0.00 -29.16 -8.34
CA MET A 120 -0.40 -29.98 -9.48
C MET A 120 0.78 -30.37 -10.40
N GLY A 121 1.97 -29.80 -10.18
CA GLY A 121 3.14 -29.98 -11.04
C GLY A 121 3.08 -29.14 -12.34
N LEU A 122 2.20 -28.14 -12.39
CA LEU A 122 2.00 -27.27 -13.56
C LEU A 122 2.76 -25.96 -13.41
N ALA A 123 3.46 -25.54 -14.47
CA ALA A 123 4.09 -24.23 -14.52
C ALA A 123 3.04 -23.12 -14.61
N TYR A 124 3.27 -21.99 -13.92
CA TYR A 124 2.39 -20.82 -14.02
C TYR A 124 2.37 -20.25 -15.46
N ASP A 125 3.47 -20.40 -16.21
CA ASP A 125 3.59 -20.07 -17.63
C ASP A 125 3.40 -21.31 -18.53
N SER A 126 2.33 -22.09 -18.29
CA SER A 126 1.92 -23.21 -19.16
C SER A 126 0.51 -23.01 -19.72
N GLU A 127 0.21 -23.67 -20.84
CA GLU A 127 -1.14 -23.66 -21.42
C GLU A 127 -2.12 -24.49 -20.57
N GLU A 128 -1.63 -25.59 -20.00
CA GLU A 128 -2.32 -26.45 -19.04
C GLU A 128 -2.68 -25.68 -17.76
N GLY A 129 -1.72 -24.94 -17.17
CA GLY A 129 -1.95 -24.13 -15.98
C GLY A 129 -2.95 -22.99 -16.22
N ARG A 130 -2.90 -22.36 -17.40
CA ARG A 130 -3.90 -21.38 -17.85
C ARG A 130 -5.28 -22.02 -18.02
N ALA A 131 -5.36 -23.21 -18.62
CA ALA A 131 -6.63 -23.91 -18.84
C ALA A 131 -7.28 -24.36 -17.51
N VAL A 132 -6.49 -24.80 -16.53
CA VAL A 132 -6.96 -25.08 -15.16
C VAL A 132 -7.46 -23.80 -14.49
N ALA A 133 -6.68 -22.71 -14.52
CA ALA A 133 -7.09 -21.43 -13.94
C ALA A 133 -8.39 -20.87 -14.56
N ALA A 134 -8.53 -20.99 -15.88
CA ALA A 134 -9.73 -20.62 -16.62
C ALA A 134 -10.95 -21.46 -16.17
N ALA A 135 -10.81 -22.79 -16.08
CA ALA A 135 -11.90 -23.67 -15.65
C ALA A 135 -12.32 -23.44 -14.19
N LEU A 136 -11.39 -23.23 -13.26
CA LEU A 136 -11.70 -22.88 -11.87
C LEU A 136 -12.42 -21.51 -11.77
N SER A 137 -12.04 -20.55 -12.61
CA SER A 137 -12.71 -19.25 -12.68
C SER A 137 -14.10 -19.34 -13.33
N ALA A 138 -14.27 -20.23 -14.31
CA ALA A 138 -15.55 -20.52 -14.94
C ALA A 138 -16.53 -21.21 -13.98
N LEU A 139 -16.04 -22.15 -13.16
CA LEU A 139 -16.79 -22.75 -12.05
C LEU A 139 -17.26 -21.69 -11.05
N LEU A 140 -16.33 -20.82 -10.59
CA LEU A 140 -16.61 -19.73 -9.64
C LEU A 140 -17.81 -18.88 -10.07
N SER A 141 -17.75 -18.27 -11.25
CA SER A 141 -18.80 -17.34 -11.71
C SER A 141 -20.04 -18.03 -12.26
N GLY A 142 -19.89 -19.20 -12.90
CA GLY A 142 -21.02 -19.97 -13.41
C GLY A 142 -21.92 -20.41 -12.26
N GLU A 143 -21.36 -21.05 -11.23
CA GLU A 143 -22.17 -21.51 -10.09
C GLU A 143 -22.64 -20.35 -9.19
N ALA A 144 -21.88 -19.25 -9.08
CA ALA A 144 -22.35 -18.05 -8.38
C ALA A 144 -23.56 -17.41 -9.08
N TYR A 145 -23.56 -17.31 -10.42
CA TYR A 145 -24.76 -16.86 -11.15
C TYR A 145 -25.90 -17.88 -11.11
N ALA A 146 -25.62 -19.18 -11.14
CA ALA A 146 -26.65 -20.21 -10.95
C ALA A 146 -27.31 -20.09 -9.56
N GLN A 147 -26.52 -19.91 -8.49
CA GLN A 147 -27.05 -19.65 -7.14
C GLN A 147 -27.80 -18.32 -7.06
N SER A 148 -27.31 -17.27 -7.72
CA SER A 148 -28.01 -15.99 -7.82
C SER A 148 -29.38 -16.12 -8.52
N ALA A 149 -29.51 -17.01 -9.51
CA ALA A 149 -30.79 -17.34 -10.14
C ALA A 149 -31.70 -18.21 -9.24
N ARG A 150 -31.15 -19.16 -8.46
CA ARG A 150 -31.94 -19.87 -7.43
C ARG A 150 -32.51 -18.92 -6.38
N MET A 151 -31.70 -17.96 -5.91
CA MET A 151 -32.19 -16.92 -4.99
C MET A 151 -33.22 -15.98 -5.64
N ALA A 152 -33.15 -15.76 -6.96
CA ALA A 152 -34.14 -14.98 -7.69
C ALA A 152 -35.50 -15.69 -7.82
N ALA A 153 -35.52 -17.03 -7.84
CA ALA A 153 -36.76 -17.81 -7.87
C ALA A 153 -37.60 -17.60 -6.60
N GLU A 154 -36.96 -17.55 -5.43
CA GLU A 154 -37.61 -17.40 -4.12
C GLU A 154 -37.83 -15.94 -3.70
N LEU A 155 -36.87 -15.05 -3.99
CA LEU A 155 -36.84 -13.67 -3.47
C LEU A 155 -37.10 -12.59 -4.54
N GLY A 156 -37.26 -12.99 -5.80
CA GLY A 156 -37.23 -12.11 -6.97
C GLY A 156 -35.79 -11.69 -7.36
N PRO A 157 -35.57 -11.26 -8.62
CA PRO A 157 -34.28 -10.73 -9.06
C PRO A 157 -33.94 -9.38 -8.41
N PHE A 158 -32.77 -8.80 -8.69
CA PHE A 158 -32.45 -7.43 -8.21
C PHE A 158 -33.41 -6.39 -8.82
N LEU A 159 -33.62 -5.27 -8.11
CA LEU A 159 -34.71 -4.32 -8.41
C LEU A 159 -34.62 -3.72 -9.82
N ARG A 160 -33.39 -3.57 -10.34
CA ARG A 160 -33.08 -3.04 -11.67
C ARG A 160 -32.89 -4.13 -12.74
N TYR A 161 -33.34 -5.35 -12.51
CA TYR A 161 -33.15 -6.45 -13.46
C TYR A 161 -34.00 -6.31 -14.73
N SER A 162 -35.25 -5.87 -14.63
CA SER A 162 -36.21 -5.86 -15.76
C SER A 162 -35.74 -5.01 -16.94
N GLU A 163 -35.15 -3.85 -16.68
CA GLU A 163 -34.54 -2.95 -17.67
C GLU A 163 -33.18 -3.46 -18.22
N ASN A 164 -32.54 -4.41 -17.53
CA ASN A 164 -31.20 -4.92 -17.86
C ASN A 164 -31.19 -6.38 -18.31
N ALA A 165 -32.35 -7.06 -18.35
CA ALA A 165 -32.45 -8.51 -18.51
C ALA A 165 -31.73 -9.04 -19.77
N GLU A 166 -31.96 -8.44 -20.94
CA GLU A 166 -31.26 -8.85 -22.18
C GLU A 166 -29.77 -8.50 -22.18
N HIS A 167 -29.37 -7.39 -21.57
CA HIS A 167 -27.96 -7.02 -21.44
C HIS A 167 -27.19 -8.00 -20.53
N MET A 168 -27.85 -8.46 -19.46
CA MET A 168 -27.31 -9.47 -18.57
C MET A 168 -27.29 -10.86 -19.21
N LEU A 169 -28.39 -11.30 -19.84
CA LEU A 169 -28.44 -12.59 -20.54
C LEU A 169 -27.41 -12.65 -21.69
N ARG A 170 -27.19 -11.57 -22.43
CA ARG A 170 -26.07 -11.42 -23.40
C ARG A 170 -24.71 -11.71 -22.77
N VAL A 171 -24.43 -11.11 -21.61
CA VAL A 171 -23.16 -11.29 -20.89
C VAL A 171 -23.00 -12.74 -20.41
N ILE A 172 -24.06 -13.35 -19.87
CA ILE A 172 -24.05 -14.77 -19.46
C ILE A 172 -23.84 -15.70 -20.67
N ARG A 173 -24.47 -15.42 -21.82
CA ARG A 173 -24.23 -16.15 -23.08
C ARG A 173 -22.77 -16.02 -23.53
N ASN A 174 -22.14 -14.85 -23.37
CA ASN A 174 -20.72 -14.65 -23.70
C ASN A 174 -19.75 -15.35 -22.73
N HIS A 175 -20.03 -15.39 -21.42
CA HIS A 175 -19.26 -16.21 -20.48
C HIS A 175 -19.35 -17.71 -20.83
N ARG A 176 -20.57 -18.20 -21.13
CA ARG A 176 -20.82 -19.58 -21.58
C ARG A 176 -20.05 -19.92 -22.86
N ARG A 177 -19.96 -18.98 -23.81
CA ARG A 177 -19.17 -19.12 -25.05
C ARG A 177 -17.68 -19.29 -24.78
N ALA A 178 -17.11 -18.49 -23.88
CA ALA A 178 -15.71 -18.65 -23.47
C ALA A 178 -15.47 -20.02 -22.81
N ALA A 179 -16.40 -20.51 -21.99
CA ALA A 179 -16.30 -21.83 -21.35
C ALA A 179 -16.39 -23.01 -22.34
N ASN A 180 -16.97 -22.78 -23.52
CA ASN A 180 -17.06 -23.75 -24.62
C ASN A 180 -16.01 -23.50 -25.73
N ASN A 181 -15.09 -22.54 -25.54
CA ASN A 181 -14.10 -22.12 -26.54
C ASN A 181 -14.70 -21.74 -27.92
N ALA A 182 -15.84 -21.06 -27.88
CA ALA A 182 -16.59 -20.64 -29.07
C ALA A 182 -15.80 -19.67 -29.97
N GLY A 183 -16.10 -19.67 -31.26
CA GLY A 183 -15.45 -18.83 -32.26
C GLY A 183 -15.77 -17.34 -32.07
N GLY A 184 -14.83 -16.47 -32.47
CA GLY A 184 -14.95 -15.02 -32.28
C GLY A 184 -16.21 -14.38 -32.86
N ALA A 185 -16.77 -14.95 -33.93
CA ALA A 185 -18.01 -14.49 -34.56
C ALA A 185 -19.30 -14.86 -33.79
N GLU A 186 -19.22 -15.73 -32.77
CA GLU A 186 -20.39 -16.14 -31.98
C GLU A 186 -20.71 -15.16 -30.84
N TYR A 187 -19.73 -14.35 -30.39
CA TYR A 187 -19.89 -13.47 -29.24
C TYR A 187 -20.80 -12.27 -29.55
N GLU A 188 -21.71 -11.97 -28.62
CA GLU A 188 -22.69 -10.88 -28.79
C GLU A 188 -22.14 -9.56 -28.24
N GLY A 189 -21.78 -8.65 -29.14
CA GLY A 189 -21.45 -7.26 -28.77
C GLY A 189 -20.16 -7.10 -27.98
N LEU A 190 -19.14 -7.93 -28.24
CA LEU A 190 -17.77 -7.74 -27.77
C LEU A 190 -16.90 -7.17 -28.90
N ARG A 191 -16.11 -6.12 -28.61
CA ARG A 191 -15.13 -5.53 -29.53
C ARG A 191 -13.74 -6.15 -29.37
N THR A 192 -13.46 -6.74 -28.22
CA THR A 192 -12.27 -7.55 -27.95
C THR A 192 -12.72 -8.97 -27.62
N ILE A 193 -12.26 -9.95 -28.40
CA ILE A 193 -12.64 -11.36 -28.23
C ILE A 193 -11.79 -11.98 -27.09
N PRO A 194 -12.40 -12.70 -26.14
CA PRO A 194 -11.68 -13.39 -25.06
C PRO A 194 -10.95 -14.64 -25.56
N HIS A 195 -10.02 -15.14 -24.74
CA HIS A 195 -9.54 -16.53 -24.86
C HIS A 195 -10.54 -17.47 -24.17
N GLY A 196 -10.88 -18.59 -24.82
CA GLY A 196 -11.69 -19.65 -24.21
C GLY A 196 -10.84 -20.70 -23.47
N ILE A 197 -11.50 -21.67 -22.86
CA ILE A 197 -10.82 -22.81 -22.21
C ILE A 197 -10.41 -23.82 -23.29
N ASP A 198 -9.10 -24.01 -23.50
CA ASP A 198 -8.60 -25.00 -24.46
C ASP A 198 -8.93 -26.44 -24.02
N PRO A 199 -9.75 -27.20 -24.78
CA PRO A 199 -10.15 -28.56 -24.42
C PRO A 199 -9.01 -29.59 -24.53
N ALA A 200 -7.91 -29.29 -25.23
CA ALA A 200 -6.73 -30.15 -25.30
C ALA A 200 -5.77 -29.95 -24.10
N ARG A 201 -5.96 -28.88 -23.33
CA ARG A 201 -5.09 -28.47 -22.20
C ARG A 201 -5.78 -28.55 -20.83
N CYS A 202 -7.11 -28.45 -20.79
CA CYS A 202 -7.89 -28.56 -19.56
C CYS A 202 -8.14 -30.03 -19.18
N PRO A 203 -7.97 -30.43 -17.90
CA PRO A 203 -8.47 -31.72 -17.42
C PRO A 203 -9.99 -31.84 -17.66
N ALA A 204 -10.42 -32.91 -18.35
CA ALA A 204 -11.79 -33.05 -18.83
C ALA A 204 -12.87 -32.89 -17.74
N TYR A 205 -12.62 -33.39 -16.52
CA TYR A 205 -13.57 -33.25 -15.40
C TYR A 205 -13.78 -31.79 -14.97
N LEU A 206 -12.74 -30.94 -15.04
CA LEU A 206 -12.86 -29.51 -14.78
C LEU A 206 -13.58 -28.80 -15.92
N LEU A 207 -13.30 -29.18 -17.18
CA LEU A 207 -13.91 -28.59 -18.36
C LEU A 207 -15.42 -28.84 -18.42
N GLU A 208 -15.87 -30.08 -18.27
CA GLU A 208 -17.30 -30.41 -18.35
C GLU A 208 -18.08 -29.81 -17.16
N ALA A 209 -17.49 -29.79 -15.96
CA ALA A 209 -18.09 -29.10 -14.82
C ALA A 209 -18.16 -27.57 -15.04
N ALA A 210 -17.14 -26.95 -15.64
CA ALA A 210 -17.14 -25.53 -15.98
C ALA A 210 -18.23 -25.18 -17.01
N LYS A 211 -18.36 -25.97 -18.10
CA LYS A 211 -19.45 -25.84 -19.08
C LYS A 211 -20.82 -25.97 -18.42
N ALA A 212 -21.04 -27.07 -17.69
CA ALA A 212 -22.31 -27.35 -17.04
C ALA A 212 -22.72 -26.27 -16.02
N SER A 213 -21.76 -25.60 -15.40
CA SER A 213 -22.03 -24.47 -14.49
C SER A 213 -22.56 -23.24 -15.23
N TRP A 214 -22.07 -22.96 -16.43
CA TRP A 214 -22.61 -21.90 -17.30
C TRP A 214 -23.91 -22.29 -18.01
N ASP A 215 -24.13 -23.58 -18.27
CA ASP A 215 -25.44 -24.09 -18.70
C ASP A 215 -26.49 -23.83 -17.61
N ARG A 216 -26.24 -24.28 -16.36
CA ARG A 216 -27.12 -23.99 -15.20
C ARG A 216 -27.37 -22.50 -15.01
N ALA A 217 -26.33 -21.67 -15.10
CA ALA A 217 -26.44 -20.21 -14.96
C ALA A 217 -27.38 -19.59 -16.02
N LEU A 218 -27.30 -20.05 -17.27
CA LEU A 218 -28.12 -19.54 -18.37
C LEU A 218 -29.56 -20.10 -18.32
N GLU A 219 -29.75 -21.35 -17.91
CA GLU A 219 -31.06 -21.99 -17.80
C GLU A 219 -31.89 -21.38 -16.66
N LEU A 220 -31.36 -21.40 -15.43
CA LEU A 220 -32.03 -20.85 -14.25
C LEU A 220 -32.27 -19.34 -14.40
N GLY A 221 -31.30 -18.61 -14.97
CA GLY A 221 -31.41 -17.17 -15.19
C GLY A 221 -32.45 -16.76 -16.23
N LYS A 222 -32.71 -17.61 -17.24
CA LYS A 222 -33.86 -17.42 -18.15
C LYS A 222 -35.20 -17.66 -17.46
N ALA A 223 -35.26 -18.61 -16.52
CA ALA A 223 -36.48 -18.98 -15.83
C ALA A 223 -36.86 -18.00 -14.69
N HIS A 224 -35.87 -17.42 -14.01
CA HIS A 224 -36.08 -16.67 -12.76
C HIS A 224 -35.42 -15.28 -12.71
N GLY A 225 -34.59 -14.94 -13.70
CA GLY A 225 -33.67 -13.81 -13.60
C GLY A 225 -32.52 -14.08 -12.63
N TYR A 226 -31.86 -13.01 -12.16
CA TYR A 226 -30.72 -13.11 -11.24
C TYR A 226 -30.89 -12.17 -10.05
N ARG A 227 -30.45 -12.60 -8.88
CA ARG A 227 -30.51 -11.81 -7.64
C ARG A 227 -29.42 -10.73 -7.56
N ASN A 228 -28.34 -10.84 -8.33
CA ASN A 228 -27.14 -10.01 -8.21
C ASN A 228 -26.62 -9.58 -9.58
N ALA A 229 -26.42 -8.26 -9.79
CA ALA A 229 -25.94 -7.72 -11.06
C ALA A 229 -24.48 -8.07 -11.40
N GLN A 230 -23.67 -8.33 -10.37
CA GLN A 230 -22.29 -8.83 -10.42
C GLN A 230 -22.14 -9.82 -9.26
N VAL A 231 -21.38 -10.90 -9.46
CA VAL A 231 -21.19 -11.96 -8.45
C VAL A 231 -19.75 -12.18 -8.02
N THR A 232 -18.77 -11.80 -8.85
CA THR A 232 -17.37 -12.24 -8.72
C THR A 232 -16.35 -11.15 -9.06
N ALA A 233 -15.29 -11.07 -8.26
CA ALA A 233 -14.13 -10.20 -8.46
C ALA A 233 -12.91 -10.81 -7.76
N ILE A 234 -11.72 -10.73 -8.37
CA ILE A 234 -10.49 -11.24 -7.74
C ILE A 234 -9.80 -10.09 -7.00
N ALA A 235 -10.18 -9.90 -5.73
CA ALA A 235 -9.64 -8.86 -4.85
C ALA A 235 -8.25 -9.21 -4.29
N PRO A 236 -7.46 -8.24 -3.79
CA PRO A 236 -6.15 -8.51 -3.21
C PRO A 236 -6.28 -9.20 -1.83
N THR A 237 -5.97 -10.49 -1.78
CA THR A 237 -6.20 -11.34 -0.60
C THR A 237 -5.06 -11.29 0.44
N GLY A 238 -4.40 -10.14 0.63
CA GLY A 238 -3.17 -10.03 1.43
C GLY A 238 -3.33 -10.46 2.89
N THR A 239 -4.10 -9.70 3.68
CA THR A 239 -4.31 -9.99 5.12
C THR A 239 -5.06 -11.31 5.34
N ILE A 240 -6.09 -11.59 4.53
CA ILE A 240 -6.89 -12.82 4.67
C ILE A 240 -6.14 -14.07 4.20
N GLY A 241 -5.21 -13.95 3.25
CA GLY A 241 -4.36 -15.06 2.80
C GLY A 241 -3.45 -15.55 3.92
N LEU A 242 -2.91 -14.63 4.72
CA LEU A 242 -2.14 -14.97 5.94
C LEU A 242 -2.98 -15.61 7.05
N LEU A 243 -4.31 -15.46 7.02
CA LEU A 243 -5.25 -16.11 7.95
C LEU A 243 -5.72 -17.50 7.43
N MET A 244 -5.65 -17.72 6.11
CA MET A 244 -6.05 -18.95 5.43
C MET A 244 -4.85 -19.83 5.02
N ASP A 245 -3.66 -19.60 5.59
CA ASP A 245 -2.38 -20.24 5.24
C ASP A 245 -2.12 -20.32 3.72
N CYS A 246 -2.39 -19.23 3.01
CA CYS A 246 -2.15 -19.11 1.57
C CYS A 246 -0.70 -18.70 1.27
N ASP A 247 0.06 -19.57 0.59
CA ASP A 247 1.37 -19.25 0.02
C ASP A 247 1.27 -18.14 -1.06
N THR A 248 0.15 -18.07 -1.81
CA THR A 248 -0.08 -17.08 -2.90
C THR A 248 -1.42 -16.33 -2.78
N THR A 249 -1.44 -15.06 -3.17
CA THR A 249 -2.60 -14.16 -3.05
C THR A 249 -3.41 -14.10 -4.34
N GLY A 250 -4.74 -14.21 -4.25
CA GLY A 250 -5.60 -14.08 -5.44
C GLY A 250 -5.24 -15.06 -6.57
N VAL A 251 -4.95 -14.48 -7.74
CA VAL A 251 -4.46 -15.14 -8.97
C VAL A 251 -2.92 -15.10 -9.09
N GLU A 252 -2.19 -14.53 -8.13
CA GLU A 252 -0.74 -14.33 -8.22
C GLU A 252 0.04 -15.67 -8.21
N PRO A 253 1.22 -15.72 -8.86
CA PRO A 253 2.22 -16.74 -8.58
C PRO A 253 2.87 -16.49 -7.21
N ASP A 254 3.80 -17.35 -6.80
CA ASP A 254 4.62 -17.03 -5.63
C ASP A 254 5.65 -15.93 -5.95
N PHE A 255 5.87 -15.04 -4.99
CA PHE A 255 6.84 -13.96 -5.07
C PHE A 255 8.27 -14.47 -4.84
N ALA A 256 8.45 -15.35 -3.85
CA ALA A 256 9.74 -15.97 -3.53
C ALA A 256 9.51 -17.27 -2.74
N LEU A 257 10.25 -18.33 -3.06
CA LEU A 257 10.06 -19.67 -2.45
C LEU A 257 10.46 -19.72 -0.96
N VAL A 258 11.21 -18.72 -0.49
CA VAL A 258 11.57 -18.50 0.91
C VAL A 258 11.23 -17.05 1.27
N LYS A 259 10.53 -16.87 2.39
CA LYS A 259 9.96 -15.59 2.86
C LYS A 259 10.42 -15.31 4.29
N PHE A 260 10.60 -14.05 4.65
CA PHE A 260 11.11 -13.65 5.96
C PHE A 260 10.09 -12.85 6.75
N LYS A 261 9.60 -13.40 7.86
CA LYS A 261 8.66 -12.71 8.75
C LYS A 261 9.44 -12.04 9.88
N LYS A 262 9.44 -10.71 9.92
CA LYS A 262 10.00 -9.94 11.05
C LYS A 262 9.18 -10.19 12.31
N LEU A 263 9.83 -10.48 13.43
CA LEU A 263 9.15 -10.73 14.71
C LEU A 263 8.98 -9.43 15.51
N ALA A 264 7.96 -9.37 16.36
CA ALA A 264 7.64 -8.18 17.15
C ALA A 264 8.74 -7.79 18.17
N GLY A 265 9.50 -8.78 18.68
CA GLY A 265 10.68 -8.56 19.52
C GLY A 265 11.99 -8.31 18.75
N GLY A 266 11.93 -8.13 17.43
CA GLY A 266 13.11 -8.10 16.56
C GLY A 266 13.52 -9.49 16.05
N GLY A 267 14.45 -9.51 15.10
CA GLY A 267 14.83 -10.72 14.36
C GLY A 267 13.85 -11.12 13.25
N TYR A 268 14.22 -12.14 12.48
CA TYR A 268 13.46 -12.66 11.35
C TYR A 268 13.26 -14.18 11.47
N PHE A 269 12.08 -14.66 11.07
CA PHE A 269 11.77 -16.08 10.96
C PHE A 269 11.71 -16.48 9.48
N LYS A 270 12.48 -17.51 9.12
CA LYS A 270 12.59 -18.06 7.76
C LYS A 270 11.43 -19.02 7.48
N ILE A 271 10.42 -18.53 6.75
CA ILE A 271 9.31 -19.33 6.24
C ILE A 271 9.71 -19.88 4.88
N ILE A 272 9.53 -21.18 4.68
CA ILE A 272 9.74 -21.87 3.41
C ILE A 272 8.36 -22.13 2.84
N ASN A 273 8.15 -21.91 1.54
CA ASN A 273 6.91 -22.30 0.86
C ASN A 273 6.65 -23.80 1.10
N GLN A 274 5.53 -24.13 1.78
CA GLN A 274 5.22 -25.50 2.21
C GLN A 274 4.75 -26.40 1.06
N SER A 275 4.56 -25.79 -0.12
CA SER A 275 4.04 -26.40 -1.33
C SER A 275 5.15 -26.92 -2.25
N VAL A 276 6.42 -26.56 -2.01
CA VAL A 276 7.59 -27.12 -2.73
C VAL A 276 7.73 -28.64 -2.56
N PRO A 277 7.71 -29.24 -1.35
CA PRO A 277 7.80 -30.70 -1.19
C PRO A 277 6.68 -31.49 -1.90
N PRO A 278 5.38 -31.16 -1.77
CA PRO A 278 4.32 -31.88 -2.50
C PRO A 278 4.35 -31.62 -4.01
N ALA A 279 4.81 -30.46 -4.49
CA ALA A 279 5.03 -30.22 -5.92
C ALA A 279 6.14 -31.13 -6.48
N LEU A 280 7.24 -31.33 -5.75
CA LEU A 280 8.29 -32.28 -6.14
C LEU A 280 7.76 -33.74 -6.14
N ALA A 281 6.92 -34.11 -5.18
CA ALA A 281 6.24 -35.41 -5.19
C ALA A 281 5.25 -35.54 -6.36
N ALA A 282 4.54 -34.46 -6.72
CA ALA A 282 3.65 -34.43 -7.88
C ALA A 282 4.42 -34.71 -9.19
N LEU A 283 5.63 -34.14 -9.30
CA LEU A 283 6.60 -34.32 -10.39
C LEU A 283 7.40 -35.64 -10.34
N GLY A 284 7.12 -36.53 -9.38
CA GLY A 284 7.69 -37.88 -9.31
C GLY A 284 9.08 -38.00 -8.67
N TYR A 285 9.55 -36.99 -7.92
CA TYR A 285 10.78 -37.13 -7.12
C TYR A 285 10.57 -38.03 -5.91
N THR A 286 11.58 -38.84 -5.57
CA THR A 286 11.56 -39.68 -4.36
C THR A 286 11.78 -38.86 -3.09
N PRO A 287 11.37 -39.33 -1.89
CA PRO A 287 11.57 -38.59 -0.64
C PRO A 287 13.02 -38.15 -0.38
N ALA A 288 14.01 -38.98 -0.73
CA ALA A 288 15.44 -38.64 -0.62
C ALA A 288 15.88 -37.55 -1.62
N GLN A 289 15.32 -37.54 -2.84
CA GLN A 289 15.55 -36.45 -3.80
C GLN A 289 14.91 -35.14 -3.31
N ILE A 290 13.69 -35.23 -2.76
CA ILE A 290 12.99 -34.08 -2.16
C ILE A 290 13.80 -33.49 -1.01
N GLU A 291 14.32 -34.32 -0.10
CA GLU A 291 15.17 -33.88 1.01
C GLU A 291 16.41 -33.11 0.51
N VAL A 292 17.12 -33.65 -0.49
CA VAL A 292 18.32 -32.99 -1.07
C VAL A 292 17.98 -31.67 -1.75
N ILE A 293 16.90 -31.63 -2.55
CA ILE A 293 16.45 -30.44 -3.28
C ILE A 293 15.95 -29.35 -2.31
N VAL A 294 15.21 -29.73 -1.27
CA VAL A 294 14.77 -28.81 -0.22
C VAL A 294 15.97 -28.30 0.58
N ALA A 295 16.89 -29.17 1.02
CA ALA A 295 18.07 -28.77 1.78
C ALA A 295 18.97 -27.77 1.02
N TYR A 296 19.02 -27.83 -0.31
CA TYR A 296 19.70 -26.82 -1.13
C TYR A 296 19.08 -25.43 -1.01
N ALA A 297 17.75 -25.32 -1.06
CA ALA A 297 17.03 -24.05 -0.88
C ALA A 297 17.06 -23.56 0.57
N THR A 298 16.88 -24.47 1.54
CA THR A 298 16.65 -24.11 2.95
C THR A 298 17.92 -24.02 3.77
N GLY A 299 19.01 -24.61 3.29
CA GLY A 299 20.17 -24.98 4.10
C GLY A 299 19.86 -26.18 5.01
N ARG A 300 20.92 -26.85 5.45
CA ARG A 300 20.86 -27.93 6.47
C ARG A 300 20.70 -27.40 7.90
N LYS A 301 20.78 -26.07 8.11
CA LYS A 301 20.58 -25.39 9.40
C LYS A 301 21.57 -25.83 10.50
N THR A 302 22.77 -26.23 10.08
CA THR A 302 23.89 -26.61 10.95
C THR A 302 25.22 -26.37 10.22
N LEU A 303 26.30 -26.15 10.98
CA LEU A 303 27.67 -26.08 10.47
C LEU A 303 28.37 -27.45 10.54
N SER A 304 27.82 -28.40 11.30
CA SER A 304 28.27 -29.78 11.34
C SER A 304 28.26 -30.41 9.95
N GLY A 305 29.43 -30.87 9.50
CA GLY A 305 29.62 -31.43 8.15
C GLY A 305 29.67 -30.40 7.01
N ALA A 306 29.67 -29.09 7.29
CA ALA A 306 29.81 -28.06 6.27
C ALA A 306 31.24 -28.02 5.69
N PRO A 307 31.42 -27.79 4.37
CA PRO A 307 32.75 -27.66 3.76
C PRO A 307 33.50 -26.44 4.30
N GLY A 308 34.78 -26.59 4.67
CA GLY A 308 35.66 -25.51 5.11
C GLY A 308 35.36 -24.96 6.52
N ILE A 309 34.12 -24.57 6.83
CA ILE A 309 33.74 -23.89 8.08
C ILE A 309 32.77 -24.76 8.88
N ASN A 310 33.31 -25.55 9.81
CA ASN A 310 32.60 -26.51 10.65
C ASN A 310 33.13 -26.47 12.10
N PRO A 311 32.50 -27.16 13.07
CA PRO A 311 32.92 -27.15 14.47
C PRO A 311 34.41 -27.48 14.69
N GLU A 312 34.98 -28.35 13.86
CA GLU A 312 36.38 -28.77 13.92
C GLU A 312 37.34 -27.66 13.45
N THR A 313 37.08 -27.07 12.27
CA THR A 313 37.95 -26.00 11.73
C THR A 313 37.81 -24.68 12.49
N LEU A 314 36.63 -24.38 13.04
CA LEU A 314 36.41 -23.24 13.92
C LEU A 314 37.22 -23.37 15.22
N LYS A 315 37.21 -24.53 15.86
CA LYS A 315 38.05 -24.81 17.05
C LYS A 315 39.54 -24.71 16.72
N ALA A 316 39.97 -25.20 15.56
CA ALA A 316 41.36 -25.04 15.09
C ALA A 316 41.77 -23.57 14.87
N LYS A 317 40.82 -22.69 14.54
CA LYS A 317 41.02 -21.21 14.49
C LYS A 317 40.72 -20.50 15.82
N GLY A 318 40.62 -21.22 16.94
CA GLY A 318 40.52 -20.63 18.28
C GLY A 318 39.10 -20.31 18.77
N PHE A 319 38.05 -20.82 18.13
CA PHE A 319 36.69 -20.70 18.67
C PHE A 319 36.51 -21.59 19.91
N THR A 320 35.93 -21.02 20.96
CA THR A 320 35.55 -21.80 22.15
C THR A 320 34.30 -22.64 21.87
N GLN A 321 33.99 -23.62 22.73
CA GLN A 321 32.80 -24.46 22.54
C GLN A 321 31.51 -23.63 22.62
N GLU A 322 31.48 -22.59 23.44
CA GLU A 322 30.35 -21.67 23.60
C GLU A 322 30.13 -20.86 22.32
N ALA A 323 31.21 -20.34 21.70
CA ALA A 323 31.14 -19.61 20.44
C ALA A 323 30.69 -20.51 19.27
N VAL A 324 31.11 -21.78 19.23
CA VAL A 324 30.62 -22.76 18.24
C VAL A 324 29.14 -23.08 18.46
N THR A 325 28.70 -23.28 19.71
CA THR A 325 27.27 -23.52 20.02
C THR A 325 26.42 -22.30 19.63
N ALA A 326 26.85 -21.08 19.92
CA ALA A 326 26.16 -19.85 19.52
C ALA A 326 26.04 -19.72 17.98
N ALA A 327 27.06 -20.13 17.24
CA ALA A 327 27.03 -20.17 15.77
C ALA A 327 26.04 -21.23 15.25
N GLU A 328 26.03 -22.44 15.82
CA GLU A 328 25.07 -23.50 15.50
C GLU A 328 23.62 -23.13 15.85
N ASP A 329 23.37 -22.34 16.90
CA ASP A 329 22.04 -21.83 17.19
C ASP A 329 21.62 -20.70 16.24
N ALA A 330 22.52 -19.77 15.91
CA ALA A 330 22.21 -18.66 15.01
C ALA A 330 22.03 -19.10 13.54
N VAL A 331 22.73 -20.14 13.07
CA VAL A 331 22.62 -20.60 11.66
C VAL A 331 21.24 -21.21 11.33
N LYS A 332 20.45 -21.58 12.35
CA LYS A 332 19.07 -22.10 12.19
C LYS A 332 18.08 -21.06 11.66
N THR A 333 18.37 -19.77 11.86
CA THR A 333 17.52 -18.63 11.46
C THR A 333 18.23 -17.64 10.55
N SER A 334 19.56 -17.65 10.49
CA SER A 334 20.37 -16.73 9.69
C SER A 334 20.22 -16.92 8.17
N LEU A 335 20.49 -15.84 7.44
CA LEU A 335 20.31 -15.74 5.99
C LEU A 335 21.60 -16.01 5.21
N ASN A 336 22.73 -15.71 5.84
CA ASN A 336 24.10 -15.84 5.35
C ASN A 336 25.02 -16.07 6.56
N LEU A 337 26.30 -16.42 6.34
CA LEU A 337 27.22 -16.67 7.45
C LEU A 337 27.69 -15.38 8.14
N GLU A 338 27.59 -14.21 7.52
CA GLU A 338 27.93 -12.93 8.18
C GLU A 338 26.89 -12.57 9.26
N GLY A 339 25.62 -12.98 9.10
CA GLY A 339 24.59 -12.93 10.14
C GLY A 339 24.81 -13.89 11.32
N VAL A 340 25.62 -14.95 11.13
CA VAL A 340 26.05 -15.89 12.18
C VAL A 340 27.31 -15.39 12.87
N PHE A 341 28.36 -15.09 12.09
CA PHE A 341 29.71 -14.81 12.57
C PHE A 341 29.95 -13.32 12.81
N ASN A 342 29.20 -12.74 13.74
CA ASN A 342 29.37 -11.36 14.19
C ASN A 342 29.45 -11.24 15.73
N PRO A 343 29.98 -10.12 16.26
CA PRO A 343 30.26 -9.96 17.69
C PRO A 343 29.01 -9.87 18.60
N TRP A 344 27.82 -9.67 18.03
CA TRP A 344 26.56 -9.66 18.79
C TRP A 344 26.05 -11.08 19.06
N ILE A 345 26.27 -12.01 18.14
CA ILE A 345 25.96 -13.44 18.29
C ILE A 345 27.06 -14.17 19.07
N LEU A 346 28.33 -13.97 18.68
CA LEU A 346 29.47 -14.69 19.28
C LEU A 346 29.94 -14.08 20.62
N GLY A 347 29.44 -12.90 20.97
CA GLY A 347 29.84 -12.12 22.15
C GLY A 347 31.09 -11.27 21.90
N LYS A 348 31.00 -9.96 22.22
CA LYS A 348 32.12 -9.00 22.07
C LYS A 348 33.39 -9.47 22.76
N ASP A 349 33.27 -9.97 23.98
CA ASP A 349 34.40 -10.46 24.78
C ASP A 349 35.20 -11.57 24.09
N PHE A 350 34.53 -12.49 23.38
CA PHE A 350 35.20 -13.53 22.61
C PHE A 350 35.94 -12.93 21.40
N VAL A 351 35.33 -12.00 20.67
CA VAL A 351 35.94 -11.36 19.51
C VAL A 351 37.14 -10.47 19.90
N GLU A 352 37.00 -9.68 20.96
CA GLU A 352 38.00 -8.70 21.39
C GLU A 352 39.13 -9.31 22.23
N LYS A 353 38.85 -10.30 23.08
CA LYS A 353 39.84 -10.87 24.02
C LYS A 353 40.41 -12.21 23.53
N THR A 354 39.58 -13.08 22.93
CA THR A 354 40.03 -14.40 22.44
C THR A 354 40.54 -14.32 21.01
N LEU A 355 39.76 -13.77 20.06
CA LEU A 355 40.19 -13.57 18.68
C LEU A 355 41.10 -12.33 18.49
N ARG A 356 41.17 -11.44 19.50
CA ARG A 356 42.02 -10.23 19.54
C ARG A 356 41.69 -9.20 18.46
N ILE A 357 40.44 -9.14 18.01
CA ILE A 357 39.95 -8.18 17.01
C ILE A 357 39.27 -7.02 17.76
N PRO A 358 39.84 -5.81 17.80
CA PRO A 358 39.27 -4.69 18.57
C PRO A 358 38.00 -4.12 17.90
N GLU A 359 37.16 -3.44 18.69
CA GLU A 359 35.92 -2.81 18.19
C GLU A 359 36.16 -1.81 17.06
N SER A 360 37.28 -1.07 17.08
CA SER A 360 37.70 -0.17 16.00
C SER A 360 37.99 -0.87 14.66
N THR A 361 38.13 -2.20 14.65
CA THR A 361 38.31 -3.04 13.45
C THR A 361 37.01 -3.73 13.06
N TRP A 362 36.31 -4.38 14.00
CA TRP A 362 35.11 -5.14 13.65
C TRP A 362 33.87 -4.26 13.37
N SER A 363 33.85 -3.01 13.83
CA SER A 363 32.78 -2.04 13.54
C SER A 363 32.89 -1.36 12.16
N LEU A 364 33.95 -1.62 11.40
CA LEU A 364 34.17 -1.01 10.09
C LEU A 364 33.10 -1.48 9.06
N PRO A 365 32.53 -0.59 8.23
CA PRO A 365 31.61 -0.99 7.16
C PRO A 365 32.24 -2.02 6.22
N GLY A 366 31.55 -3.15 6.00
CA GLY A 366 32.06 -4.25 5.18
C GLY A 366 33.07 -5.18 5.85
N PHE A 367 33.32 -5.04 7.17
CA PHE A 367 34.09 -6.02 7.92
C PHE A 367 33.41 -7.39 7.90
N SER A 368 34.22 -8.45 7.73
CA SER A 368 33.76 -9.84 7.69
C SER A 368 34.69 -10.70 8.54
N LEU A 369 34.18 -11.19 9.67
CA LEU A 369 34.97 -11.90 10.68
C LEU A 369 35.66 -13.14 10.10
N LEU A 370 34.93 -13.93 9.30
CA LEU A 370 35.44 -15.15 8.66
C LEU A 370 36.62 -14.85 7.72
N LYS A 371 36.55 -13.77 6.94
CA LYS A 371 37.66 -13.33 6.07
C LYS A 371 38.86 -12.86 6.90
N HIS A 372 38.62 -12.15 8.00
CA HIS A 372 39.68 -11.65 8.89
C HIS A 372 40.45 -12.77 9.61
N ILE A 373 39.78 -13.85 10.04
CA ILE A 373 40.43 -15.05 10.60
C ILE A 373 41.00 -15.99 9.52
N GLY A 374 41.06 -15.56 8.26
CA GLY A 374 41.69 -16.27 7.16
C GLY A 374 40.92 -17.50 6.69
N TYR A 375 39.60 -17.39 6.49
CA TYR A 375 38.87 -18.23 5.53
C TYR A 375 38.80 -17.52 4.18
N THR A 376 38.90 -18.29 3.10
CA THR A 376 38.72 -17.80 1.73
C THR A 376 37.25 -17.51 1.42
N ALA A 377 37.00 -16.69 0.40
CA ALA A 377 35.64 -16.44 -0.08
C ALA A 377 34.93 -17.71 -0.58
N GLN A 378 35.69 -18.70 -1.06
CA GLN A 378 35.15 -20.00 -1.50
C GLN A 378 34.67 -20.84 -0.32
N GLU A 379 35.49 -21.03 0.72
CA GLU A 379 35.11 -21.77 1.93
C GLU A 379 33.89 -21.15 2.61
N ILE A 380 33.82 -19.81 2.67
CA ILE A 380 32.65 -19.09 3.21
C ILE A 380 31.41 -19.39 2.37
N ASN A 381 31.51 -19.33 1.04
CA ASN A 381 30.36 -19.58 0.16
C ASN A 381 29.88 -21.04 0.21
N ASP A 382 30.79 -22.01 0.30
CA ASP A 382 30.44 -23.44 0.30
C ASP A 382 29.86 -23.88 1.65
N ALA A 383 30.37 -23.33 2.76
CA ALA A 383 29.76 -23.49 4.07
C ALA A 383 28.37 -22.81 4.15
N GLU A 384 28.21 -21.62 3.58
CA GLU A 384 26.95 -20.90 3.53
C GLU A 384 25.89 -21.62 2.68
N LEU A 385 26.29 -22.15 1.53
CA LEU A 385 25.46 -22.98 0.66
C LEU A 385 24.97 -24.25 1.40
N TYR A 386 25.83 -24.87 2.20
CA TYR A 386 25.48 -26.04 3.02
C TYR A 386 24.52 -25.67 4.16
N ALA A 387 24.85 -24.63 4.94
CA ALA A 387 24.20 -24.35 6.21
C ALA A 387 22.95 -23.45 6.08
N CYS A 388 23.05 -22.37 5.29
CA CYS A 388 21.98 -21.38 5.08
C CYS A 388 21.17 -21.65 3.80
N GLY A 389 21.76 -22.28 2.78
CA GLY A 389 21.11 -22.59 1.50
C GLY A 389 21.00 -21.39 0.56
N THR A 390 20.52 -21.64 -0.66
CA THR A 390 20.42 -20.61 -1.71
C THR A 390 19.18 -19.72 -1.63
N MET A 391 18.16 -20.08 -0.83
CA MET A 391 16.81 -19.49 -0.87
C MET A 391 16.06 -19.68 -2.21
N GLY A 392 16.49 -20.65 -3.03
CA GLY A 392 15.91 -20.93 -4.35
C GLY A 392 16.14 -22.37 -4.81
N LEU A 393 15.56 -22.75 -5.95
CA LEU A 393 15.66 -24.11 -6.51
C LEU A 393 16.47 -24.19 -7.81
N GLU A 394 16.81 -23.05 -8.42
CA GLU A 394 17.67 -23.02 -9.60
C GLU A 394 19.06 -23.55 -9.26
N GLY A 395 19.51 -24.59 -9.97
CA GLY A 395 20.77 -25.28 -9.68
C GLY A 395 20.72 -26.35 -8.59
N ALA A 396 19.56 -26.66 -8.01
CA ALA A 396 19.43 -27.67 -6.95
C ALA A 396 19.88 -29.09 -7.41
N PRO A 397 20.74 -29.80 -6.67
CA PRO A 397 21.20 -31.14 -7.03
C PRO A 397 20.04 -32.12 -7.21
N GLY A 398 20.00 -32.78 -8.37
CA GLY A 398 18.95 -33.73 -8.73
C GLY A 398 17.67 -33.10 -9.31
N LEU A 399 17.47 -31.78 -9.21
CA LEU A 399 16.33 -31.12 -9.85
C LEU A 399 16.56 -31.01 -11.37
N LYS A 400 15.71 -31.67 -12.15
CA LYS A 400 15.70 -31.60 -13.61
C LYS A 400 15.37 -30.18 -14.10
N LYS A 401 16.07 -29.72 -15.15
CA LYS A 401 15.81 -28.42 -15.80
C LYS A 401 14.42 -28.31 -16.40
N GLU A 402 13.83 -29.41 -16.87
CA GLU A 402 12.45 -29.45 -17.39
C GLU A 402 11.39 -29.12 -16.33
N HIS A 403 11.72 -29.27 -15.04
CA HIS A 403 10.82 -28.99 -13.93
C HIS A 403 11.03 -27.57 -13.32
N TYR A 404 12.03 -26.80 -13.75
CA TYR A 404 12.27 -25.44 -13.24
C TYR A 404 11.05 -24.51 -13.41
N PRO A 405 10.30 -24.51 -14.55
CA PRO A 405 9.12 -23.66 -14.74
C PRO A 405 7.98 -23.84 -13.72
N VAL A 406 7.95 -24.94 -12.97
CA VAL A 406 6.97 -25.18 -11.89
C VAL A 406 7.29 -24.36 -10.64
N PHE A 407 8.55 -23.95 -10.50
CA PHE A 407 9.08 -23.22 -9.34
C PHE A 407 9.54 -21.79 -9.66
N ASP A 408 9.35 -21.33 -10.90
CA ASP A 408 9.61 -19.93 -11.26
C ASP A 408 8.63 -19.01 -10.50
N THR A 409 9.16 -17.90 -9.98
CA THR A 409 8.44 -16.93 -9.14
C THR A 409 8.29 -15.58 -9.83
N ALA A 410 7.46 -14.68 -9.29
CA ALA A 410 7.20 -13.33 -9.82
C ALA A 410 8.48 -12.48 -9.98
N THR A 411 9.48 -12.76 -9.16
CA THR A 411 10.82 -12.17 -9.14
C THR A 411 11.84 -13.30 -8.90
N PRO A 412 13.12 -13.16 -9.28
CA PRO A 412 14.09 -14.26 -9.13
C PRO A 412 14.29 -14.70 -7.66
N SER A 413 14.05 -15.98 -7.38
CA SER A 413 14.14 -16.53 -6.02
C SER A 413 15.53 -17.10 -5.74
N GLY A 414 16.24 -16.47 -4.81
CA GLY A 414 17.47 -16.97 -4.21
C GLY A 414 18.77 -16.46 -4.82
N LYS A 415 19.88 -16.73 -4.12
CA LYS A 415 21.25 -16.22 -4.39
C LYS A 415 21.76 -16.52 -5.81
N ASN A 416 21.30 -17.62 -6.39
CA ASN A 416 21.66 -18.09 -7.74
C ASN A 416 20.49 -17.97 -8.75
N GLY A 417 19.37 -17.36 -8.36
CA GLY A 417 18.18 -17.27 -9.20
C GLY A 417 18.36 -16.30 -10.36
N SER A 418 18.28 -16.80 -11.59
CA SER A 418 18.25 -16.00 -12.82
C SER A 418 16.85 -15.96 -13.44
N ARG A 419 16.01 -16.94 -13.14
CA ARG A 419 14.67 -17.12 -13.71
C ARG A 419 13.59 -16.39 -12.91
N SER A 420 12.61 -15.87 -13.62
CA SER A 420 11.33 -15.39 -13.06
C SER A 420 10.23 -15.51 -14.12
N ILE A 421 8.98 -15.51 -13.69
CA ILE A 421 7.82 -15.51 -14.59
C ILE A 421 7.82 -14.22 -15.43
N SER A 422 7.62 -14.36 -16.73
CA SER A 422 7.64 -13.21 -17.66
C SER A 422 6.44 -12.28 -17.45
N TRP A 423 6.59 -10.98 -17.69
CA TRP A 423 5.46 -10.03 -17.64
C TRP A 423 4.36 -10.40 -18.64
N THR A 424 4.75 -10.98 -19.79
CA THR A 424 3.85 -11.60 -20.77
C THR A 424 3.04 -12.74 -20.18
N ALA A 425 3.63 -13.56 -19.29
CA ALA A 425 2.96 -14.67 -18.64
C ALA A 425 2.01 -14.24 -17.51
N HIS A 426 2.37 -13.20 -16.74
CA HIS A 426 1.44 -12.55 -15.80
C HIS A 426 0.16 -12.11 -16.53
N ILE A 427 0.29 -11.45 -17.70
CA ILE A 427 -0.86 -11.06 -18.53
C ILE A 427 -1.58 -12.29 -19.11
N GLY A 428 -0.85 -13.29 -19.61
CA GLY A 428 -1.44 -14.51 -20.16
C GLY A 428 -2.30 -15.29 -19.15
N MET A 429 -1.94 -15.27 -17.85
CA MET A 429 -2.78 -15.84 -16.79
C MET A 429 -4.02 -14.98 -16.52
N MET A 430 -3.89 -13.65 -16.45
CA MET A 430 -5.06 -12.76 -16.36
C MET A 430 -6.03 -12.97 -17.53
N ALA A 431 -5.51 -13.17 -18.74
CA ALA A 431 -6.27 -13.33 -19.98
C ALA A 431 -7.07 -14.63 -20.04
N ALA A 432 -6.59 -15.69 -19.37
CA ALA A 432 -7.30 -16.95 -19.22
C ALA A 432 -8.42 -16.86 -18.15
N VAL A 433 -8.22 -16.03 -17.11
CA VAL A 433 -9.15 -15.88 -15.98
C VAL A 433 -10.25 -14.84 -16.24
N GLN A 434 -9.90 -13.67 -16.81
CA GLN A 434 -10.79 -12.52 -16.96
C GLN A 434 -12.11 -12.79 -17.72
N PRO A 435 -12.16 -13.65 -18.76
CA PRO A 435 -13.41 -14.01 -19.44
C PRO A 435 -14.44 -14.69 -18.53
N PHE A 436 -14.03 -15.08 -17.32
CA PHE A 436 -14.86 -15.76 -16.32
C PHE A 436 -15.01 -14.97 -15.03
N ILE A 437 -14.64 -13.69 -14.98
CA ILE A 437 -14.86 -12.82 -13.82
C ILE A 437 -15.83 -11.70 -14.22
N SER A 438 -16.91 -11.53 -13.44
CA SER A 438 -17.96 -10.54 -13.75
C SER A 438 -17.48 -9.10 -13.49
N GLY A 439 -16.78 -8.87 -12.39
CA GLY A 439 -15.88 -7.73 -12.19
C GLY A 439 -14.53 -7.92 -12.91
N ALA A 440 -13.45 -7.46 -12.30
CA ALA A 440 -12.08 -7.52 -12.80
C ALA A 440 -11.12 -8.23 -11.82
N ILE A 441 -9.82 -8.06 -12.04
CA ILE A 441 -8.75 -8.79 -11.36
C ILE A 441 -7.75 -7.80 -10.76
N SER A 442 -7.67 -7.73 -9.43
CA SER A 442 -6.57 -7.08 -8.72
C SER A 442 -5.34 -8.00 -8.74
N LYS A 443 -4.58 -7.91 -9.84
CA LYS A 443 -3.28 -8.56 -10.00
C LYS A 443 -2.26 -7.51 -10.44
N THR A 444 -1.08 -7.56 -9.85
CA THR A 444 0.07 -6.78 -10.31
C THR A 444 0.92 -7.65 -11.25
N ILE A 445 1.32 -7.10 -12.40
CA ILE A 445 2.34 -7.77 -13.22
C ILE A 445 3.71 -7.31 -12.74
N ASN A 446 4.55 -8.26 -12.31
CA ASN A 446 5.92 -7.96 -11.89
C ASN A 446 6.82 -7.84 -13.12
N MET A 447 7.78 -6.93 -13.05
CA MET A 447 8.78 -6.70 -14.10
C MET A 447 10.16 -6.52 -13.44
N PRO A 448 11.23 -7.18 -13.92
CA PRO A 448 12.57 -6.99 -13.39
C PRO A 448 13.07 -5.55 -13.60
N ASN A 449 14.02 -5.10 -12.79
CA ASN A 449 14.53 -3.72 -12.84
C ASN A 449 14.98 -3.29 -14.25
N ALA A 450 15.61 -4.22 -14.98
CA ALA A 450 16.09 -4.03 -16.34
C ALA A 450 15.00 -3.84 -17.41
N SER A 451 13.71 -4.09 -17.10
CA SER A 451 12.62 -3.80 -18.03
C SER A 451 12.57 -2.31 -18.36
N ASN A 452 12.35 -2.00 -19.63
CA ASN A 452 12.38 -0.65 -20.17
C ASN A 452 10.97 -0.11 -20.47
N TYR A 453 10.86 1.13 -20.95
CA TYR A 453 9.56 1.78 -21.17
C TYR A 453 8.77 1.20 -22.35
N GLU A 454 9.43 0.54 -23.32
CA GLU A 454 8.77 -0.20 -24.40
C GLU A 454 8.22 -1.55 -23.91
N ASP A 455 8.85 -2.21 -22.92
CA ASP A 455 8.27 -3.39 -22.27
C ASP A 455 6.96 -3.03 -21.56
N VAL A 456 6.96 -1.92 -20.81
CA VAL A 456 5.79 -1.39 -20.10
C VAL A 456 4.66 -1.01 -21.07
N LYS A 457 5.00 -0.42 -22.23
CA LYS A 457 4.07 -0.13 -23.32
C LYS A 457 3.56 -1.42 -24.00
N GLY A 458 4.42 -2.43 -24.16
CA GLY A 458 4.08 -3.75 -24.67
C GLY A 458 3.10 -4.48 -23.77
N ALA A 459 3.32 -4.43 -22.45
CA ALA A 459 2.40 -4.94 -21.43
C ALA A 459 1.01 -4.30 -21.56
N TYR A 460 0.92 -2.97 -21.63
CA TYR A 460 -0.37 -2.29 -21.82
C TYR A 460 -1.06 -2.61 -23.15
N LEU A 461 -0.30 -2.81 -24.24
CA LEU A 461 -0.86 -3.19 -25.54
C LEU A 461 -1.29 -4.66 -25.60
N LEU A 462 -0.61 -5.55 -24.88
CA LEU A 462 -1.00 -6.95 -24.77
C LEU A 462 -2.24 -7.11 -23.88
N ALA A 463 -2.24 -6.51 -22.69
CA ALA A 463 -3.38 -6.52 -21.78
C ALA A 463 -4.68 -6.02 -22.45
N TRP A 464 -4.60 -4.94 -23.24
CA TRP A 464 -5.71 -4.45 -24.05
C TRP A 464 -6.23 -5.48 -25.04
N LYS A 465 -5.34 -6.12 -25.82
CA LYS A 465 -5.69 -7.11 -26.84
C LYS A 465 -6.23 -8.41 -26.25
N SER A 466 -5.75 -8.81 -25.08
CA SER A 466 -6.10 -10.04 -24.37
C SER A 466 -7.36 -9.91 -23.50
N CYS A 467 -8.28 -9.01 -23.87
CA CYS A 467 -9.58 -8.83 -23.21
C CYS A 467 -9.50 -8.54 -21.69
N LEU A 468 -8.45 -7.89 -21.20
CA LEU A 468 -8.39 -7.45 -19.80
C LEU A 468 -9.29 -6.23 -19.54
N LYS A 469 -9.88 -6.16 -18.35
CA LYS A 469 -10.63 -4.98 -17.88
C LYS A 469 -9.73 -3.94 -17.23
N ALA A 470 -8.67 -4.36 -16.52
CA ALA A 470 -7.63 -3.50 -15.99
C ALA A 470 -6.27 -4.22 -15.90
N VAL A 471 -5.20 -3.46 -15.72
CA VAL A 471 -3.86 -3.96 -15.42
C VAL A 471 -3.06 -2.95 -14.57
N ALA A 472 -2.52 -3.44 -13.46
CA ALA A 472 -1.49 -2.77 -12.66
C ALA A 472 -0.13 -3.44 -12.91
N LEU A 473 0.96 -2.69 -12.80
CA LEU A 473 2.31 -3.21 -13.00
C LEU A 473 3.29 -2.65 -11.98
N TYR A 474 4.26 -3.46 -11.60
CA TYR A 474 5.35 -3.08 -10.72
C TYR A 474 6.67 -3.50 -11.34
N ARG A 475 7.46 -2.50 -11.77
CA ARG A 475 8.88 -2.73 -12.10
C ARG A 475 9.70 -2.62 -10.83
N ASP A 476 10.57 -3.57 -10.59
CA ASP A 476 11.54 -3.48 -9.48
C ASP A 476 12.38 -2.19 -9.59
N GLY A 477 12.56 -1.49 -8.47
CA GLY A 477 13.16 -0.15 -8.44
C GLY A 477 12.35 0.92 -9.18
N SER A 478 11.01 0.82 -9.16
CA SER A 478 10.10 1.92 -9.56
C SER A 478 9.35 2.57 -8.38
N LYS A 479 9.33 1.98 -7.18
CA LYS A 479 8.92 2.69 -5.96
C LYS A 479 10.08 2.72 -4.97
N LEU A 480 10.15 3.82 -4.21
CA LEU A 480 11.21 4.05 -3.22
C LEU A 480 11.13 3.06 -2.05
N SER A 481 9.92 2.66 -1.66
CA SER A 481 9.66 1.63 -0.68
C SER A 481 9.25 0.31 -1.36
N GLN A 482 9.73 -0.81 -0.82
CA GLN A 482 9.32 -2.16 -1.25
C GLN A 482 8.78 -2.94 -0.03
N PRO A 483 7.49 -3.31 0.02
CA PRO A 483 6.91 -4.04 1.15
C PRO A 483 7.36 -5.52 1.22
N LEU A 484 7.91 -6.04 0.13
CA LEU A 484 8.48 -7.38 -0.04
C LEU A 484 9.76 -7.25 -0.87
N SER A 485 10.83 -7.95 -0.46
CA SER A 485 12.10 -8.06 -1.20
C SER A 485 12.51 -9.53 -1.27
N THR A 486 13.13 -9.92 -2.39
CA THR A 486 13.76 -11.25 -2.56
C THR A 486 15.13 -11.34 -1.89
N PHE A 487 15.77 -10.20 -1.62
CA PHE A 487 17.09 -10.13 -1.01
C PHE A 487 17.01 -10.03 0.51
N ALA A 488 17.97 -10.66 1.18
CA ALA A 488 18.19 -10.46 2.60
C ALA A 488 18.58 -9.00 2.88
N PRO A 489 18.05 -8.35 3.94
CA PRO A 489 18.57 -7.06 4.41
C PRO A 489 20.07 -7.19 4.70
N GLY A 490 20.90 -6.26 4.21
CA GLY A 490 22.36 -6.38 4.26
C GLY A 490 23.05 -6.76 2.94
N VAL A 491 22.32 -7.19 1.89
CA VAL A 491 22.92 -7.80 0.67
C VAL A 491 22.99 -6.87 -0.54
N ASP A 492 22.13 -5.84 -0.62
CA ASP A 492 22.24 -4.79 -1.64
C ASP A 492 22.57 -3.44 -0.97
N PRO A 493 23.78 -2.88 -1.19
CA PRO A 493 24.15 -1.55 -0.70
C PRO A 493 23.21 -0.43 -1.14
N LEU A 494 22.53 -0.57 -2.29
CA LEU A 494 21.55 0.41 -2.77
C LEU A 494 20.25 0.31 -1.96
N ALA A 495 19.65 -0.88 -1.83
CA ALA A 495 18.50 -1.12 -0.96
C ALA A 495 18.78 -0.75 0.51
N ASP A 496 19.95 -1.05 1.06
CA ASP A 496 20.31 -0.65 2.43
C ASP A 496 20.55 0.85 2.57
N THR A 497 21.01 1.53 1.52
CA THR A 497 21.06 3.00 1.50
C THR A 497 19.66 3.58 1.41
N ILE A 498 18.76 2.99 0.62
CA ILE A 498 17.35 3.36 0.54
C ILE A 498 16.66 3.13 1.89
N ASN A 499 16.85 1.99 2.56
CA ASN A 499 16.32 1.70 3.90
C ASN A 499 16.84 2.68 4.98
N LYS A 500 18.09 3.15 4.87
CA LYS A 500 18.66 4.19 5.75
C LYS A 500 18.10 5.58 5.45
N VAL A 501 17.84 5.86 4.17
CA VAL A 501 17.17 7.07 3.71
C VAL A 501 15.69 7.06 4.11
N GLU A 502 14.98 5.94 4.07
CA GLU A 502 13.61 5.78 4.61
C GLU A 502 13.54 6.14 6.10
N ARG A 503 14.45 5.61 6.93
CA ARG A 503 14.58 6.01 8.34
C ARG A 503 14.95 7.48 8.56
N SER A 504 15.37 8.17 7.51
CA SER A 504 15.63 9.62 7.48
C SER A 504 14.48 10.42 6.83
N LEU A 505 13.47 9.73 6.29
CA LEU A 505 12.31 10.27 5.55
C LEU A 505 10.95 9.88 6.18
N GLU A 506 10.93 9.23 7.35
CA GLU A 506 9.72 9.01 8.16
C GLU A 506 9.05 10.34 8.65
N SER A 507 9.59 11.51 8.26
CA SER A 507 8.95 12.82 8.28
C SER A 507 8.44 13.25 6.88
N PRO A 508 7.17 12.98 6.53
CA PRO A 508 6.66 13.16 5.17
C PRO A 508 6.33 14.64 4.84
N SER A 509 7.24 15.37 4.19
CA SER A 509 6.92 16.70 3.60
C SER A 509 7.77 17.16 2.41
N THR A 510 9.02 16.69 2.27
CA THR A 510 10.03 17.38 1.45
C THR A 510 9.91 17.18 -0.07
N ALA A 511 9.56 15.98 -0.55
CA ALA A 511 9.69 15.61 -1.96
C ALA A 511 8.81 16.39 -2.96
N ILE A 512 7.75 17.06 -2.50
CA ILE A 512 6.85 17.87 -3.35
C ILE A 512 7.21 19.37 -3.30
N GLN A 513 7.93 19.83 -2.26
CA GLN A 513 8.20 21.26 -2.05
C GLN A 513 9.35 21.83 -2.90
N GLU A 514 10.31 21.02 -3.36
CA GLU A 514 11.51 21.53 -4.06
C GLU A 514 11.21 22.29 -5.36
N ARG A 515 10.10 21.99 -6.05
CA ARG A 515 9.67 22.75 -7.25
C ARG A 515 8.88 24.02 -6.95
N ARG A 516 8.76 24.42 -5.67
CA ARG A 516 8.16 25.70 -5.24
C ARG A 516 9.00 26.52 -4.27
N LYS A 517 9.94 25.94 -3.51
CA LYS A 517 10.78 26.66 -2.51
C LYS A 517 11.94 27.48 -3.12
N ALA A 518 11.72 28.14 -4.26
CA ALA A 518 12.61 29.18 -4.79
C ALA A 518 12.15 30.55 -4.25
N SER A 519 12.93 31.13 -3.33
CA SER A 519 12.43 32.04 -2.27
C SER A 519 11.58 31.27 -1.23
N ILE A 520 11.69 31.49 0.08
CA ILE A 520 12.21 32.64 0.83
C ILE A 520 13.29 32.19 1.84
N ARG A 521 14.44 32.87 1.90
CA ARG A 521 15.33 32.85 3.08
C ARG A 521 15.03 34.10 3.92
N GLY A 522 14.18 33.94 4.94
CA GLY A 522 13.61 35.07 5.67
C GLY A 522 14.62 35.80 6.54
N ILE A 523 14.70 37.13 6.38
CA ILE A 523 15.21 38.04 7.42
C ILE A 523 14.08 38.18 8.46
N ARG A 524 14.40 38.12 9.76
CA ARG A 524 13.40 38.24 10.82
C ARG A 524 12.65 39.58 10.72
N LYS A 525 11.32 39.54 10.54
CA LYS A 525 10.41 40.71 10.57
C LYS A 525 9.97 40.93 12.03
N PRO A 526 10.53 41.88 12.80
CA PRO A 526 10.06 42.15 14.16
C PRO A 526 8.62 42.68 14.15
N LEU A 527 7.84 42.37 15.18
CA LEU A 527 6.48 42.92 15.33
C LEU A 527 6.51 44.36 15.88
N PRO A 528 5.50 45.18 15.57
CA PRO A 528 5.34 46.49 16.19
C PRO A 528 5.17 46.41 17.72
N ASN A 529 5.68 47.44 18.42
CA ASN A 529 5.56 47.60 19.88
C ASN A 529 4.10 47.66 20.37
N ARG A 530 3.17 48.08 19.50
CA ARG A 530 1.72 48.03 19.72
C ARG A 530 1.08 47.37 18.51
N ARG A 531 0.29 46.32 18.75
CA ARG A 531 -0.26 45.42 17.72
C ARG A 531 -1.68 44.99 18.04
N LYS A 532 -2.33 44.36 17.06
CA LYS A 532 -3.67 43.73 17.18
C LYS A 532 -3.50 42.23 17.45
N GLY A 533 -4.62 41.54 17.63
CA GLY A 533 -4.72 40.14 18.03
C GLY A 533 -5.96 39.89 18.88
N TYR A 534 -6.29 38.63 19.13
CA TYR A 534 -7.41 38.22 19.97
C TYR A 534 -6.94 37.52 21.25
N THR A 535 -7.88 37.27 22.16
CA THR A 535 -7.68 36.41 23.33
C THR A 535 -8.85 35.44 23.43
N GLN A 536 -8.62 34.18 23.07
CA GLN A 536 -9.62 33.12 23.13
C GLN A 536 -9.45 32.32 24.43
N LYS A 537 -10.54 32.13 25.16
CA LYS A 537 -10.58 31.29 26.37
C LYS A 537 -11.32 30.00 26.06
N ALA A 538 -10.73 28.86 26.41
CA ALA A 538 -11.39 27.57 26.30
C ALA A 538 -11.16 26.69 27.55
N LYS A 539 -11.93 25.61 27.65
CA LYS A 539 -11.58 24.45 28.47
C LYS A 539 -11.48 23.22 27.59
N ILE A 540 -10.46 22.40 27.80
CA ILE A 540 -10.23 21.12 27.11
C ILE A 540 -10.15 20.05 28.18
N GLY A 541 -11.05 19.06 28.18
CA GLY A 541 -11.07 18.02 29.23
C GLY A 541 -11.29 18.57 30.66
N GLY A 542 -11.79 19.81 30.79
CA GLY A 542 -11.91 20.55 32.06
C GLY A 542 -10.75 21.51 32.36
N HIS A 543 -9.57 21.31 31.76
CA HIS A 543 -8.38 22.15 31.92
C HIS A 543 -8.57 23.48 31.19
N SER A 544 -8.28 24.61 31.84
CA SER A 544 -8.57 25.95 31.29
C SER A 544 -7.35 26.56 30.60
N ILE A 545 -7.50 26.90 29.32
CA ILE A 545 -6.48 27.56 28.48
C ILE A 545 -6.97 28.93 27.98
N PHE A 546 -6.02 29.85 27.83
CA PHE A 546 -6.17 31.11 27.12
C PHE A 546 -5.12 31.19 26.02
N ILE A 547 -5.56 31.29 24.77
CA ILE A 547 -4.73 31.62 23.62
C ILE A 547 -4.73 33.15 23.48
N ARG A 548 -3.55 33.75 23.29
CA ARG A 548 -3.43 35.14 22.81
C ARG A 548 -2.63 35.18 21.52
N THR A 549 -3.02 36.04 20.59
CA THR A 549 -2.32 36.24 19.31
C THR A 549 -1.76 37.65 19.20
N GLY A 550 -0.75 37.83 18.35
CA GLY A 550 -0.20 39.13 17.99
C GLY A 550 0.00 39.23 16.48
N GLU A 551 -0.54 40.29 15.89
CA GLU A 551 -0.66 40.48 14.44
C GLU A 551 0.30 41.56 13.91
N TYR A 552 0.70 41.42 12.65
CA TYR A 552 1.27 42.52 11.86
C TYR A 552 0.16 43.48 11.38
N GLU A 553 0.54 44.65 10.86
CA GLU A 553 -0.40 45.67 10.36
C GLU A 553 -1.24 45.19 9.16
N ASP A 554 -0.73 44.21 8.42
CA ASP A 554 -1.38 43.51 7.32
C ASP A 554 -2.41 42.43 7.77
N GLY A 555 -2.53 42.19 9.08
CA GLY A 555 -3.44 41.19 9.67
C GLY A 555 -2.90 39.77 9.70
N SER A 556 -1.66 39.52 9.23
CA SER A 556 -1.01 38.21 9.38
C SER A 556 -0.52 37.97 10.81
N LEU A 557 -0.56 36.71 11.25
CA LEU A 557 -0.13 36.28 12.57
C LEU A 557 1.40 36.28 12.70
N GLY A 558 1.93 36.95 13.73
CA GLY A 558 3.38 37.03 13.99
C GLY A 558 3.82 36.50 15.36
N GLU A 559 2.90 36.30 16.31
CA GLU A 559 3.19 35.65 17.60
C GLU A 559 1.93 35.02 18.23
N ILE A 560 2.15 34.04 19.10
CA ILE A 560 1.14 33.33 19.89
C ILE A 560 1.64 33.11 21.33
N PHE A 561 0.72 33.12 22.30
CA PHE A 561 0.99 32.79 23.71
C PHE A 561 -0.11 31.91 24.30
N PHE A 562 0.24 31.09 25.28
CA PHE A 562 -0.69 30.22 26.00
C PHE A 562 -0.55 30.40 27.51
N ASP A 563 -1.64 30.78 28.18
CA ASP A 563 -1.77 30.69 29.64
C ASP A 563 -2.66 29.50 30.01
N MET A 564 -2.21 28.65 30.93
CA MET A 564 -3.01 27.57 31.52
C MET A 564 -2.99 27.63 33.04
N TYR A 565 -4.12 27.31 33.66
CA TYR A 565 -4.31 27.32 35.11
C TYR A 565 -4.35 25.91 35.69
N LYS A 566 -3.67 25.70 36.83
CA LYS A 566 -3.52 24.43 37.57
C LYS A 566 -2.60 23.38 36.95
N GLU A 567 -1.86 23.71 35.90
CA GLU A 567 -0.85 22.83 35.31
C GLU A 567 0.47 22.78 36.11
N GLY A 568 1.18 21.67 35.98
CA GLY A 568 2.54 21.53 36.50
C GLY A 568 3.52 22.53 35.87
N ALA A 569 4.47 23.02 36.67
CA ALA A 569 5.41 24.08 36.25
C ALA A 569 6.22 23.72 34.99
N ALA A 570 6.59 22.44 34.82
CA ALA A 570 7.25 21.92 33.62
C ALA A 570 6.38 22.08 32.36
N PHE A 571 5.11 21.63 32.40
CA PHE A 571 4.20 21.70 31.26
C PHE A 571 3.91 23.15 30.81
N ARG A 572 3.68 24.05 31.78
CA ARG A 572 3.54 25.50 31.51
C ARG A 572 4.81 26.09 30.87
N SER A 573 6.00 25.64 31.28
CA SER A 573 7.29 26.12 30.75
C SER A 573 7.58 25.57 29.36
N LEU A 574 7.15 24.33 29.07
CA LEU A 574 7.24 23.70 27.76
C LEU A 574 6.29 24.38 26.76
N LEU A 575 5.03 24.61 27.12
CA LEU A 575 4.06 25.31 26.26
C LEU A 575 4.50 26.75 25.94
N ASN A 576 5.07 27.47 26.92
CA ASN A 576 5.61 28.81 26.67
C ASN A 576 6.83 28.79 25.74
N SER A 577 7.77 27.85 25.94
CA SER A 577 8.91 27.64 25.04
C SER A 577 8.47 27.30 23.61
N PHE A 578 7.44 26.47 23.47
CA PHE A 578 6.84 26.10 22.19
C PHE A 578 6.15 27.30 21.52
N ALA A 579 5.38 28.10 22.27
CA ALA A 579 4.76 29.33 21.78
C ALA A 579 5.79 30.32 21.23
N ILE A 580 6.92 30.49 21.93
CA ILE A 580 8.06 31.30 21.50
C ILE A 580 8.68 30.75 20.22
N ALA A 581 8.88 29.43 20.11
CA ALA A 581 9.47 28.79 18.94
C ALA A 581 8.61 28.99 17.66
N VAL A 582 7.29 28.78 17.76
CA VAL A 582 6.36 29.02 16.65
C VAL A 582 6.30 30.50 16.28
N SER A 583 6.23 31.39 17.27
CA SER A 583 6.26 32.85 17.06
C SER A 583 7.52 33.31 16.33
N LEU A 584 8.69 32.76 16.69
CA LEU A 584 9.93 33.04 15.98
C LEU A 584 9.88 32.54 14.53
N GLY A 585 9.37 31.34 14.27
CA GLY A 585 9.25 30.83 12.91
C GLY A 585 8.34 31.67 12.01
N LEU A 586 7.18 32.10 12.52
CA LEU A 586 6.30 33.06 11.83
C LEU A 586 7.06 34.37 11.51
N GLN A 587 7.86 34.88 12.45
CA GLN A 587 8.71 36.07 12.25
C GLN A 587 9.86 35.86 11.24
N TYR A 588 10.28 34.63 10.99
CA TYR A 588 11.21 34.25 9.91
C TYR A 588 10.50 33.89 8.60
N GLY A 589 9.17 34.03 8.51
CA GLY A 589 8.39 33.80 7.29
C GLY A 589 8.02 32.35 7.04
N VAL A 590 7.99 31.49 8.07
CA VAL A 590 7.34 30.18 7.98
C VAL A 590 5.82 30.39 7.87
N PRO A 591 5.14 29.84 6.85
CA PRO A 591 3.67 29.91 6.73
C PRO A 591 2.96 29.25 7.92
N LEU A 592 1.81 29.81 8.32
CA LEU A 592 0.98 29.23 9.40
C LEU A 592 0.42 27.85 8.99
N GLU A 593 0.17 27.67 7.70
CA GLU A 593 -0.25 26.43 7.05
C GLU A 593 0.66 25.25 7.42
N GLU A 594 1.99 25.41 7.31
CA GLU A 594 2.97 24.34 7.61
C GLU A 594 2.92 23.95 9.10
N TYR A 595 2.57 24.87 10.00
CA TYR A 595 2.37 24.57 11.42
C TYR A 595 1.01 23.93 11.72
N VAL A 596 -0.05 24.33 11.02
CA VAL A 596 -1.38 23.73 11.15
C VAL A 596 -1.35 22.27 10.73
N ASP A 597 -0.76 21.97 9.57
CA ASP A 597 -0.67 20.60 9.06
C ASP A 597 0.32 19.73 9.86
N ALA A 598 1.32 20.33 10.53
CA ALA A 598 2.25 19.60 11.41
C ALA A 598 1.70 19.27 12.81
N PHE A 599 0.74 20.06 13.33
CA PHE A 599 0.33 19.99 14.75
C PHE A 599 -1.15 19.68 14.99
N THR A 600 -2.03 19.80 14.00
CA THR A 600 -3.41 19.27 14.10
C THR A 600 -3.41 17.74 14.24
N PHE A 601 -4.45 17.20 14.87
CA PHE A 601 -4.64 15.78 15.20
C PHE A 601 -3.59 15.15 16.12
N SER A 602 -2.64 15.93 16.65
CA SER A 602 -1.70 15.51 17.69
C SER A 602 -2.43 15.04 18.95
N ARG A 603 -1.98 13.93 19.56
CA ARG A 603 -2.71 13.22 20.63
C ARG A 603 -1.91 13.11 21.92
N PHE A 604 -2.37 13.78 22.98
CA PHE A 604 -1.86 13.68 24.36
C PHE A 604 -2.82 14.43 25.31
N GLU A 605 -2.65 14.26 26.62
CA GLU A 605 -3.47 14.96 27.63
C GLU A 605 -2.92 16.36 27.96
N PRO A 606 -3.77 17.36 28.31
CA PRO A 606 -5.23 17.32 28.32
C PRO A 606 -5.89 17.22 26.93
N ASN A 607 -6.96 16.43 26.82
CA ASN A 607 -7.77 16.27 25.60
C ASN A 607 -9.28 16.11 25.94
N GLY A 608 -10.12 15.95 24.92
CA GLY A 608 -11.56 15.68 25.06
C GLY A 608 -12.45 16.86 24.70
N VAL A 609 -13.53 17.06 25.47
CA VAL A 609 -14.56 18.08 25.19
C VAL A 609 -13.98 19.49 25.31
N VAL A 610 -14.26 20.31 24.30
CA VAL A 610 -13.89 21.73 24.21
C VAL A 610 -15.10 22.61 24.56
N GLN A 611 -14.94 23.48 25.56
CA GLN A 611 -15.95 24.46 25.98
C GLN A 611 -15.42 25.88 25.75
N GLY A 612 -16.28 26.81 25.30
CA GLY A 612 -15.96 28.24 25.16
C GLY A 612 -15.49 28.69 23.78
N HIS A 613 -15.40 27.79 22.80
CA HIS A 613 -15.10 28.09 21.39
C HIS A 613 -16.25 27.61 20.49
N ASP A 614 -16.53 28.32 19.39
CA ASP A 614 -17.76 28.13 18.62
C ASP A 614 -17.74 26.96 17.65
N TYR A 615 -16.64 26.76 16.89
CA TYR A 615 -16.56 25.74 15.84
C TYR A 615 -15.98 24.39 16.32
N VAL A 616 -14.89 24.43 17.11
CA VAL A 616 -14.26 23.26 17.73
C VAL A 616 -14.97 22.91 19.05
N LYS A 617 -15.46 21.67 19.16
CA LYS A 617 -16.16 21.08 20.32
C LYS A 617 -15.46 19.84 20.91
N MET A 618 -14.54 19.23 20.18
CA MET A 618 -13.71 18.10 20.61
C MET A 618 -12.29 18.29 20.10
N SER A 619 -11.29 17.92 20.89
CA SER A 619 -9.87 17.97 20.49
C SER A 619 -9.05 16.84 21.08
N THR A 620 -8.01 16.40 20.37
CA THR A 620 -7.14 15.28 20.76
C THR A 620 -5.93 15.69 21.61
N SER A 621 -5.65 16.99 21.73
CA SER A 621 -4.66 17.55 22.66
C SER A 621 -4.85 19.08 22.79
N VAL A 622 -4.16 19.70 23.75
CA VAL A 622 -4.08 21.17 23.85
C VAL A 622 -3.55 21.81 22.56
N ILE A 623 -2.55 21.19 21.91
CA ILE A 623 -1.92 21.71 20.70
C ILE A 623 -2.80 21.51 19.46
N ASP A 624 -3.51 20.38 19.36
CA ASP A 624 -4.52 20.15 18.33
C ASP A 624 -5.61 21.24 18.36
N TYR A 625 -6.12 21.60 19.54
CA TYR A 625 -7.08 22.69 19.69
C TYR A 625 -6.51 24.03 19.20
N ILE A 626 -5.30 24.39 19.64
CA ILE A 626 -4.63 25.65 19.27
C ILE A 626 -4.52 25.79 17.74
N PHE A 627 -4.03 24.78 17.04
CA PHE A 627 -3.83 24.93 15.60
C PHE A 627 -5.13 24.88 14.79
N ARG A 628 -6.20 24.25 15.29
CA ARG A 628 -7.54 24.42 14.71
C ARG A 628 -8.09 25.84 14.90
N ASP A 629 -7.97 26.40 16.11
CA ASP A 629 -8.38 27.78 16.43
C ASP A 629 -7.68 28.80 15.52
N LEU A 630 -6.36 28.69 15.36
CA LEU A 630 -5.56 29.52 14.46
C LEU A 630 -5.91 29.31 12.98
N ALA A 631 -6.14 28.06 12.55
CA ALA A 631 -6.49 27.75 11.15
C ALA A 631 -7.89 28.24 10.76
N ILE A 632 -8.86 28.16 11.66
CA ILE A 632 -10.21 28.68 11.45
C ILE A 632 -10.16 30.22 11.41
N SER A 633 -9.42 30.85 12.34
CA SER A 633 -9.37 32.31 12.50
C SER A 633 -8.57 33.02 11.40
N TYR A 634 -7.38 32.52 11.03
CA TYR A 634 -6.51 33.18 10.05
C TYR A 634 -6.58 32.56 8.64
N LEU A 635 -6.68 31.22 8.55
CA LEU A 635 -6.67 30.51 7.25
C LEU A 635 -8.08 30.20 6.70
N LYS A 636 -9.14 30.52 7.46
CA LYS A 636 -10.54 30.23 7.13
C LYS A 636 -10.84 28.75 6.92
N ARG A 637 -10.03 27.86 7.51
CA ARG A 637 -10.17 26.39 7.45
C ARG A 637 -11.29 25.88 8.36
N SER A 638 -12.53 26.18 7.98
CA SER A 638 -13.74 25.70 8.67
C SER A 638 -13.93 24.17 8.57
N ASP A 639 -13.18 23.49 7.70
CA ASP A 639 -13.06 22.03 7.64
C ASP A 639 -12.51 21.39 8.92
N LEU A 640 -11.76 22.15 9.73
CA LEU A 640 -11.15 21.67 10.98
C LEU A 640 -12.07 21.79 12.21
N GLY A 641 -13.19 22.52 12.09
CA GLY A 641 -14.23 22.63 13.12
C GLY A 641 -15.26 21.49 13.03
N GLN A 642 -15.88 21.12 14.16
CA GLN A 642 -16.98 20.16 14.16
C GLN A 642 -18.35 20.80 13.89
N ILE A 643 -18.48 22.12 14.02
CA ILE A 643 -19.63 22.91 13.60
C ILE A 643 -19.18 23.85 12.47
N LYS A 644 -19.95 23.93 11.38
CA LYS A 644 -19.68 24.84 10.26
C LYS A 644 -20.35 26.20 10.48
N PRO A 645 -19.85 27.30 9.86
CA PRO A 645 -20.49 28.61 9.96
C PRO A 645 -21.97 28.62 9.56
N ASP A 646 -22.37 27.80 8.58
CA ASP A 646 -23.75 27.71 8.09
C ASP A 646 -24.72 27.12 9.13
N ASP A 647 -24.23 26.24 10.01
CA ASP A 647 -25.01 25.65 11.12
C ASP A 647 -25.36 26.69 12.20
N LEU A 648 -24.48 27.69 12.37
CA LEU A 648 -24.70 28.84 13.28
C LEU A 648 -25.66 29.87 12.67
N LEU A 649 -25.69 29.99 11.33
CA LEU A 649 -26.62 30.90 10.63
C LEU A 649 -28.05 30.33 10.58
N THR A 650 -28.19 29.02 10.33
CA THR A 650 -29.50 28.35 10.22
C THR A 650 -30.25 28.23 11.56
N THR A 651 -29.54 28.33 12.70
CA THR A 651 -30.15 28.32 14.04
C THR A 651 -30.65 29.69 14.52
N GLY A 652 -30.32 30.78 13.82
CA GLY A 652 -30.61 32.16 14.22
C GLY A 652 -32.08 32.61 14.14
N THR A 653 -33.02 31.79 13.64
CA THR A 653 -34.40 32.21 13.33
C THR A 653 -35.51 31.45 14.09
N ARG A 654 -35.21 30.76 15.20
CA ARG A 654 -36.24 30.03 15.97
C ARG A 654 -36.36 30.28 17.49
N ASN A 655 -35.39 30.89 18.17
CA ASN A 655 -35.44 31.02 19.64
C ASN A 655 -36.02 32.35 20.17
N ASP A 656 -36.05 33.42 19.37
CA ASP A 656 -36.48 34.76 19.78
C ASP A 656 -37.97 34.85 20.18
N THR A 657 -38.78 33.91 19.67
CA THR A 657 -40.23 33.84 19.89
C THR A 657 -40.60 33.18 21.23
N GLU A 658 -39.72 32.34 21.80
CA GLU A 658 -40.00 31.65 23.07
C GLU A 658 -39.44 32.39 24.29
N GLN A 659 -38.28 33.05 24.18
CA GLN A 659 -37.77 33.87 25.29
C GLN A 659 -38.71 35.04 25.63
N LYS A 660 -39.40 35.62 24.64
CA LYS A 660 -40.44 36.65 24.86
C LYS A 660 -41.73 36.12 25.49
N ARG A 661 -41.93 34.80 25.58
CA ARG A 661 -43.10 34.15 26.20
C ARG A 661 -42.90 33.72 27.67
N ARG A 662 -41.67 33.66 28.17
CA ARG A 662 -41.35 33.29 29.57
C ARG A 662 -41.07 34.47 30.51
N ALA A 663 -41.34 35.70 30.05
CA ALA A 663 -41.10 36.94 30.81
C ALA A 663 -42.36 37.82 30.90
N GLN A 664 -43.56 37.23 30.93
CA GLN A 664 -44.83 37.96 31.02
C GLN A 664 -45.71 37.65 32.26
N ASP A 665 -45.40 36.58 33.01
CA ASP A 665 -46.11 36.21 34.24
C ASP A 665 -45.40 36.70 35.51
N GLU A 666 -44.96 37.96 35.51
CA GLU A 666 -44.68 38.69 36.75
C GLU A 666 -45.04 40.19 36.57
N LYS A 667 -45.84 40.72 37.50
CA LYS A 667 -46.32 42.12 37.55
C LYS A 667 -46.34 42.57 39.00
N PRO A 668 -45.94 43.81 39.30
CA PRO A 668 -46.98 44.84 39.45
C PRO A 668 -46.57 46.27 39.01
N ALA A 669 -47.56 47.18 39.13
CA ALA A 669 -47.47 48.66 39.10
C ALA A 669 -47.24 49.37 37.74
N ALA A 670 -48.04 50.41 37.51
CA ALA A 670 -48.16 51.14 36.24
C ALA A 670 -47.40 52.48 36.21
N GLY A 671 -47.10 53.02 35.01
CA GLY A 671 -46.48 54.34 34.86
C GLY A 671 -46.36 54.89 33.42
N ILE A 672 -47.43 55.52 32.92
CA ILE A 672 -47.46 56.72 32.03
C ILE A 672 -46.72 56.70 30.65
N LYS A 673 -47.47 57.09 29.60
CA LYS A 673 -47.05 57.52 28.24
C LYS A 673 -47.17 59.06 28.10
N PRO A 674 -46.79 59.78 27.00
CA PRO A 674 -46.33 59.36 25.66
C PRO A 674 -44.89 59.89 25.35
N GLN A 675 -44.38 60.45 24.23
CA GLN A 675 -44.86 61.11 22.99
C GLN A 675 -43.93 60.93 21.75
N ASN A 676 -44.38 61.49 20.61
CA ASN A 676 -43.79 61.63 19.27
C ASN A 676 -42.79 62.84 19.18
N PRO A 677 -42.14 63.21 18.03
CA PRO A 677 -42.50 62.92 16.62
C PRO A 677 -41.38 62.64 15.58
N ALA A 678 -41.83 62.29 14.36
CA ALA A 678 -41.13 62.47 13.07
C ALA A 678 -41.89 63.53 12.22
N PRO A 679 -41.27 64.15 11.19
CA PRO A 679 -41.33 63.63 9.80
C PRO A 679 -40.02 63.92 9.01
N ALA A 680 -39.80 63.72 7.70
CA ALA A 680 -40.48 63.15 6.50
C ALA A 680 -39.39 62.43 5.63
N GLY A 681 -39.53 61.91 4.40
CA GLY A 681 -40.60 61.73 3.38
C GLY A 681 -39.97 60.96 2.18
N SER A 682 -40.61 60.02 1.48
CA SER A 682 -41.63 60.13 0.39
C SER A 682 -41.16 60.82 -0.91
N ALA A 683 -41.33 60.28 -2.14
CA ALA A 683 -41.80 58.96 -2.65
C ALA A 683 -41.58 58.86 -4.20
N GLY A 684 -41.92 57.71 -4.85
CA GLY A 684 -41.91 57.50 -6.33
C GLY A 684 -40.97 56.36 -6.78
N ASN A 685 -41.35 55.18 -7.31
CA ASN A 685 -42.47 54.70 -8.16
C ASN A 685 -42.48 55.28 -9.60
N THR A 686 -42.61 54.52 -10.72
CA THR A 686 -42.72 53.06 -10.99
C THR A 686 -42.58 52.75 -12.51
N ARG A 687 -42.68 51.46 -12.92
CA ARG A 687 -42.99 50.90 -14.28
C ARG A 687 -41.77 50.54 -15.17
N GLU A 688 -41.59 49.27 -15.58
CA GLU A 688 -42.21 48.49 -16.70
C GLU A 688 -41.67 48.91 -18.10
N THR A 689 -41.44 48.05 -19.12
CA THR A 689 -41.52 46.58 -19.29
C THR A 689 -40.78 46.17 -20.58
N SER A 690 -40.42 44.88 -20.73
CA SER A 690 -40.14 44.20 -22.02
C SER A 690 -38.94 44.74 -22.84
N GLY A 691 -38.42 44.08 -23.87
CA GLY A 691 -38.66 42.73 -24.42
C GLY A 691 -38.02 42.64 -25.81
N ALA A 692 -37.41 41.51 -26.17
CA ALA A 692 -36.66 41.36 -27.43
C ALA A 692 -37.46 40.59 -28.49
N LEU A 693 -37.20 40.84 -29.79
CA LEU A 693 -36.77 39.85 -30.81
C LEU A 693 -37.03 40.29 -32.27
N ALA A 694 -36.17 39.79 -33.18
CA ALA A 694 -36.39 39.55 -34.62
C ALA A 694 -36.53 40.80 -35.55
N ASP A 695 -36.42 40.71 -36.89
CA ASP A 695 -36.30 39.53 -37.78
C ASP A 695 -35.63 39.82 -39.17
N THR A 696 -35.53 38.79 -40.03
CA THR A 696 -35.51 38.77 -41.52
C THR A 696 -34.25 39.09 -42.35
N ALA A 697 -33.46 38.05 -42.65
CA ALA A 697 -33.36 37.36 -43.96
C ALA A 697 -33.10 38.07 -45.33
N ARG A 698 -32.11 37.50 -46.08
CA ARG A 698 -31.90 37.48 -47.57
C ARG A 698 -31.43 38.82 -48.23
N ASN A 699 -30.62 38.85 -49.31
CA ASN A 699 -30.48 37.89 -50.42
C ASN A 699 -29.14 37.96 -51.23
N ALA A 700 -28.89 36.91 -52.02
CA ALA A 700 -27.96 36.68 -53.17
C ALA A 700 -26.90 37.69 -53.68
N ALA A 701 -25.71 37.17 -54.02
CA ALA A 701 -25.01 37.34 -55.33
C ALA A 701 -23.87 36.29 -55.47
N ALA A 702 -23.29 36.08 -56.67
CA ALA A 702 -22.31 35.02 -56.96
C ALA A 702 -21.08 35.48 -57.77
N GLY A 703 -19.95 34.78 -57.59
CA GLY A 703 -18.73 34.91 -58.41
C GLY A 703 -17.94 33.58 -58.43
N LYS A 704 -17.43 33.17 -59.59
CA LYS A 704 -16.77 31.87 -59.82
C LYS A 704 -15.29 32.02 -60.20
N SER A 705 -14.45 31.10 -59.72
CA SER A 705 -13.42 30.29 -60.45
C SER A 705 -12.62 29.49 -59.40
N ALA A 706 -12.40 28.17 -59.46
CA ALA A 706 -11.74 27.35 -60.50
C ALA A 706 -10.27 27.76 -60.72
N SER A 707 -9.24 26.89 -60.71
CA SER A 707 -9.09 25.43 -60.51
C SER A 707 -7.62 25.17 -60.05
N GLY A 708 -7.13 23.99 -59.62
CA GLY A 708 -7.69 22.67 -59.34
C GLY A 708 -6.64 21.54 -59.57
N GLN A 709 -6.74 20.44 -58.80
CA GLN A 709 -6.13 19.10 -59.04
C GLN A 709 -4.60 18.93 -58.80
N LYS A 710 -4.20 18.05 -57.85
CA LYS A 710 -3.71 16.63 -58.01
C LYS A 710 -2.16 16.55 -58.09
N THR A 711 -1.42 15.50 -57.66
CA THR A 711 -1.73 14.21 -56.99
C THR A 711 -0.50 13.73 -56.16
N ALA A 712 -0.68 12.71 -55.29
CA ALA A 712 0.39 11.96 -54.60
C ALA A 712 0.88 10.75 -55.47
N PRO A 713 1.63 9.69 -55.02
CA PRO A 713 2.18 9.36 -53.68
C PRO A 713 3.59 8.64 -53.63
N MET A 714 3.98 8.16 -52.42
CA MET A 714 4.93 7.06 -52.08
C MET A 714 6.46 7.19 -52.30
N GLY A 715 7.25 6.45 -51.47
CA GLY A 715 8.49 5.79 -51.96
C GLY A 715 9.72 5.57 -51.04
N TYR A 716 9.60 4.79 -49.95
CA TYR A 716 10.63 3.96 -49.25
C TYR A 716 12.18 4.15 -49.39
N ASP A 717 12.83 4.08 -48.21
CA ASP A 717 14.03 3.29 -47.83
C ASP A 717 15.51 3.71 -47.97
N ASN A 718 16.26 3.17 -47.01
CA ASN A 718 17.70 2.85 -46.90
C ASN A 718 18.75 3.89 -46.45
N THR A 719 19.52 3.44 -45.44
CA THR A 719 20.86 3.89 -45.00
C THR A 719 21.93 2.97 -45.65
N PRO A 720 23.23 2.92 -45.28
CA PRO A 720 24.06 3.81 -44.44
C PRO A 720 25.44 4.20 -45.06
N THR A 721 26.03 5.33 -44.64
CA THR A 721 27.48 5.63 -44.75
C THR A 721 27.94 6.53 -43.61
N GLY A 722 29.26 6.61 -43.31
CA GLY A 722 29.81 7.44 -42.23
C GLY A 722 31.35 7.63 -42.29
N ARG A 723 31.98 7.96 -41.14
CA ARG A 723 33.41 8.37 -40.90
C ARG A 723 33.75 9.84 -41.25
N PRO A 724 34.85 10.43 -40.72
CA PRO A 724 35.37 10.40 -39.33
C PRO A 724 35.96 11.79 -38.91
N VAL A 725 37.07 11.82 -38.12
CA VAL A 725 37.98 12.96 -37.77
C VAL A 725 37.51 13.87 -36.61
N SER A 726 38.32 14.24 -35.59
CA SER A 726 39.55 13.65 -34.98
C SER A 726 39.80 14.26 -33.59
N ALA A 727 40.67 13.65 -32.77
CA ALA A 727 41.13 14.20 -31.49
C ALA A 727 42.46 14.99 -31.60
N ILE A 728 42.79 15.77 -30.57
CA ILE A 728 44.13 16.39 -30.35
C ILE A 728 44.55 16.15 -28.89
N GLN A 729 45.85 15.98 -28.64
CA GLN A 729 46.45 15.56 -27.37
C GLN A 729 47.07 16.72 -26.56
N ALA A 730 47.51 16.42 -25.34
CA ALA A 730 48.12 17.35 -24.38
C ALA A 730 49.65 17.52 -24.54
N ALA A 731 50.20 18.53 -23.85
CA ALA A 731 51.63 18.75 -23.61
C ALA A 731 51.83 19.38 -22.21
N ALA A 732 53.06 19.39 -21.66
CA ALA A 732 53.34 19.78 -20.27
C ALA A 732 54.71 20.49 -20.07
N ALA A 733 54.84 21.24 -18.97
CA ALA A 733 56.08 21.80 -18.38
C ALA A 733 55.78 22.12 -16.89
N GLU A 734 56.47 21.55 -15.89
CA GLU A 734 57.73 21.98 -15.22
C GLU A 734 57.54 23.01 -14.08
N SER A 735 58.53 23.18 -13.18
CA SER A 735 58.24 23.23 -11.72
C SER A 735 59.16 24.09 -10.79
N ALA A 736 58.73 24.18 -9.52
CA ALA A 736 59.44 24.64 -8.29
C ALA A 736 59.52 26.18 -8.01
N PRO A 737 59.76 26.63 -6.74
CA PRO A 737 59.86 25.92 -5.45
C PRO A 737 58.87 26.40 -4.34
N GLN A 738 58.95 25.84 -3.12
CA GLN A 738 58.11 26.16 -1.94
C GLN A 738 58.65 27.29 -1.03
N PRO A 739 57.83 27.78 -0.08
CA PRO A 739 58.17 27.58 1.35
C PRO A 739 57.04 27.00 2.22
N GLN A 740 57.39 26.41 3.37
CA GLN A 740 56.47 25.86 4.39
C GLN A 740 56.11 26.87 5.49
N PRO A 741 55.01 26.63 6.23
CA PRO A 741 55.07 26.79 7.69
C PRO A 741 54.36 25.69 8.50
N GLN A 742 55.12 25.06 9.39
CA GLN A 742 54.82 24.64 10.77
C GLN A 742 53.41 24.12 11.16
N VAL A 743 53.38 22.88 11.67
CA VAL A 743 52.25 22.30 12.42
C VAL A 743 52.27 22.76 13.88
N GLN A 744 51.12 23.18 14.41
CA GLN A 744 50.87 23.23 15.85
C GLN A 744 49.99 22.04 16.27
N VAL A 745 50.31 21.45 17.42
CA VAL A 745 49.53 20.35 18.02
C VAL A 745 48.50 20.94 18.97
N MET A 746 47.24 20.52 18.84
CA MET A 746 46.20 20.72 19.85
C MET A 746 45.73 19.34 20.36
N GLU A 747 45.47 19.24 21.66
CA GLU A 747 45.07 18.00 22.32
C GLU A 747 43.57 17.69 22.11
N GLU A 748 43.22 16.41 22.02
CA GLU A 748 41.83 15.95 21.90
C GLU A 748 41.08 15.98 23.24
N PRO A 749 39.86 16.56 23.32
CA PRO A 749 39.04 16.49 24.53
C PRO A 749 38.37 15.12 24.68
N LYS A 750 39.06 14.16 25.32
CA LYS A 750 38.62 12.76 25.51
C LYS A 750 37.37 12.54 26.41
N ALA A 751 36.60 13.59 26.73
CA ALA A 751 35.46 13.52 27.65
C ALA A 751 34.14 13.14 26.97
N GLU A 752 33.74 13.87 25.91
CA GLU A 752 32.35 13.85 25.39
C GLU A 752 31.92 12.49 24.80
N GLN A 753 32.86 11.76 24.19
CA GLN A 753 32.58 10.43 23.60
C GLN A 753 32.11 9.40 24.65
N SER A 754 32.47 9.55 25.92
CA SER A 754 32.05 8.64 27.00
C SER A 754 30.56 8.77 27.32
N GLU A 755 29.98 9.95 27.20
CA GLU A 755 28.61 10.24 27.63
C GLU A 755 27.59 9.87 26.55
N ILE A 756 27.90 10.17 25.29
CA ILE A 756 27.09 9.77 24.13
C ILE A 756 26.93 8.24 24.08
N MET A 757 28.00 7.49 24.33
CA MET A 757 27.94 6.01 24.37
C MET A 757 27.06 5.48 25.51
N LYS A 758 27.05 6.13 26.69
CA LYS A 758 26.14 5.77 27.81
C LYS A 758 24.68 6.04 27.45
N ILE A 759 24.39 7.17 26.80
CA ILE A 759 23.04 7.52 26.33
C ILE A 759 22.53 6.52 25.29
N ILE A 760 23.39 6.12 24.34
CA ILE A 760 23.08 5.08 23.35
C ILE A 760 22.81 3.73 24.04
N GLN A 761 23.67 3.33 25.00
CA GLN A 761 23.51 2.07 25.72
C GLN A 761 22.23 2.03 26.58
N ALA A 762 21.85 3.15 27.22
CA ALA A 762 20.61 3.26 27.98
C ALA A 762 19.36 3.11 27.08
N ARG A 763 19.37 3.72 25.90
CA ARG A 763 18.30 3.58 24.89
C ARG A 763 18.19 2.16 24.36
N ILE A 764 19.31 1.50 24.06
CA ILE A 764 19.34 0.09 23.61
C ILE A 764 18.76 -0.86 24.66
N LYS A 765 18.94 -0.57 25.95
CA LYS A 765 18.38 -1.37 27.06
C LYS A 765 16.93 -1.04 27.41
N GLY A 766 16.30 -0.05 26.77
CA GLY A 766 14.94 0.36 27.08
C GLY A 766 14.76 0.98 28.47
N TYR A 767 15.78 1.73 28.95
CA TYR A 767 15.64 2.50 30.19
C TYR A 767 14.78 3.74 29.96
N GLU A 768 13.62 3.80 30.63
CA GLU A 768 12.59 4.85 30.46
C GLU A 768 13.01 6.22 31.06
N GLY A 769 14.12 6.27 31.80
CA GLY A 769 14.71 7.52 32.32
C GLY A 769 14.18 8.03 33.66
N ASP A 770 13.19 7.34 34.25
CA ASP A 770 12.75 7.58 35.63
C ASP A 770 13.76 7.02 36.66
N PRO A 771 13.94 7.69 37.82
CA PRO A 771 14.72 7.14 38.93
C PRO A 771 13.91 6.07 39.68
N CYS A 772 14.51 4.90 39.90
CA CYS A 772 13.90 3.85 40.72
C CYS A 772 13.61 4.33 42.15
N SER A 773 12.35 4.31 42.57
CA SER A 773 11.91 4.76 43.91
C SER A 773 12.58 4.05 45.08
N SER A 774 13.12 2.84 44.89
CA SER A 774 13.81 2.06 45.93
C SER A 774 15.33 2.28 45.99
N CYS A 775 15.98 2.83 44.95
CA CYS A 775 17.46 2.96 44.92
C CYS A 775 18.02 4.18 44.17
N GLY A 776 17.18 5.04 43.59
CA GLY A 776 17.57 6.20 42.78
C GLY A 776 18.12 5.87 41.38
N SER A 777 18.39 4.61 41.05
CA SER A 777 19.00 4.23 39.77
C SER A 777 18.04 4.42 38.59
N PHE A 778 18.53 5.07 37.52
CA PHE A 778 17.81 5.34 36.27
C PHE A 778 17.71 4.12 35.32
N THR A 779 17.73 2.90 35.87
CA THR A 779 17.74 1.63 35.11
C THR A 779 16.39 0.92 35.19
N LEU A 780 15.29 1.68 35.17
CA LEU A 780 13.93 1.15 35.08
C LEU A 780 13.63 0.71 33.64
N VAL A 781 13.36 -0.59 33.46
CA VAL A 781 12.90 -1.22 32.21
C VAL A 781 11.42 -1.57 32.34
N ARG A 782 10.67 -1.39 31.25
CA ARG A 782 9.26 -1.78 31.19
C ARG A 782 9.10 -3.31 31.04
N ASN A 783 8.25 -3.92 31.85
CA ASN A 783 8.02 -5.36 31.88
C ASN A 783 6.51 -5.66 32.02
N GLY A 784 5.82 -5.78 30.89
CA GLY A 784 4.35 -5.85 30.85
C GLY A 784 3.71 -4.52 31.24
N THR A 785 2.73 -4.55 32.14
CA THR A 785 2.16 -3.35 32.78
C THR A 785 3.10 -2.75 33.83
N CYS A 786 3.99 -3.55 34.41
CA CYS A 786 4.94 -3.13 35.45
C CYS A 786 6.19 -2.45 34.88
N MET A 787 6.89 -1.73 35.74
CA MET A 787 8.28 -1.29 35.60
C MET A 787 9.16 -2.12 36.54
N LYS A 788 10.39 -2.47 36.13
CA LYS A 788 11.37 -3.20 36.94
C LYS A 788 12.72 -2.50 36.89
N CYS A 789 13.36 -2.31 38.04
CA CYS A 789 14.72 -1.78 38.11
C CYS A 789 15.76 -2.89 37.91
N ASP A 790 16.66 -2.75 36.93
CA ASP A 790 17.79 -3.67 36.75
C ASP A 790 18.77 -3.63 37.92
N THR A 791 18.99 -2.45 38.53
CA THR A 791 20.02 -2.27 39.58
C THR A 791 19.67 -2.94 40.91
N CYS A 792 18.38 -2.98 41.29
CA CYS A 792 17.95 -3.52 42.59
C CYS A 792 16.77 -4.51 42.53
N GLY A 793 16.29 -4.86 41.33
CA GLY A 793 15.23 -5.84 41.12
C GLY A 793 13.80 -5.41 41.46
N SER A 794 13.61 -4.28 42.17
CA SER A 794 12.30 -3.79 42.62
C SER A 794 11.36 -3.48 41.45
N THR A 795 10.09 -3.84 41.60
CA THR A 795 9.02 -3.53 40.65
C THR A 795 8.13 -2.38 41.13
N THR A 796 7.65 -1.58 40.18
CA THR A 796 6.73 -0.46 40.40
C THR A 796 5.66 -0.43 39.31
N GLY A 797 4.52 0.25 39.54
CA GLY A 797 3.47 0.42 38.53
C GLY A 797 2.67 -0.84 38.16
N CYS A 798 2.85 -1.96 38.85
CA CYS A 798 2.00 -3.14 38.67
C CYS A 798 0.55 -2.86 39.13
N SER A 799 -0.40 -3.24 38.29
CA SER A 799 -1.85 -3.26 38.53
C SER A 799 -2.34 -4.69 38.76
#